data_AF-A0A419FSH8-F1
#
_entry.id   AF-A0A419FSH8-F1
#
_cell.length_a   1.000
_cell.length_b   1.000
_cell.length_c   1.000
_cell.angle_alpha   90.00
_cell.angle_beta   90.00
_cell.angle_gamma   90.00
#
_symmetry.space_group_name_H-M   'P 1'
#
loop_
_entity.id
_entity.type
_entity.pdbx_description
1 polymer ?
#
loop_
_entity_poly.entity_id
_entity_poly.type
_entity_poly.pdbx_seq_one_letter_code
_entity_poly.pdbx_strand_id
1 'polypeptide(L)'
;MAYKIKDDGKLPKEGNAEVDINLSKFNNIRADKPNALVFRVTDSAGNVAVSDPVYFTIRQQFSVKIVHPKGEYPEGELVPLRAEINQGMSPYTYEFFIDGNALGPRRQTNDAIIQSQLPPQLFAPNNLGPGKHELTITVEDHQGAKTADRAEFEIKTGTAMDFDIISPTKKEWNEGEEIPFAIQIKNGKEPYAIFAYVNSETRTSENAIFAKIDIQGLTDNTFALEHAYAKILDMLKRGVLKRGKEFVVYIEVNDGVNSQENKARFQRIKPITLTIAPSGKLMINVVAPAENQLIPQNEPISFDFTIVNGQPPYQYVIRARNQRRSIDFSKEGENITNPHFDFAIAHSFPEGDERLTIAVIDSLKRTVQVDRNIKIVSPVDILTVNIASPTEEQVVQKELPVDLEFTVLEGKEPYTCELLIVGEGRREVYKKSWKANNALVHEQVLLTTYEGKAEILLRITDANQRKGIARRKFVVFSMYKPTPPLLPPPPGTDDTIPQDPDQKSPFRITDVKSGAAIQKLLKDYQATEERLRKHRAYLDSFSSDEELMQDPALQVYLKRIIEAEQRVQQGYELIRGKRYAEAENQLKIIQRILGFLDDSLEKVKSIVKAFRETKGPEELVRALQQIEEKLNYHQKLVTEVETHEDIKKSHVVIQYALNLRDAFTKLRECKELVRGKNYQYAQRRFRLLLHRVQYLDRAEQKIRVILQAKLTQQIEELTNVKLTQRDLSKAVNKIIQQLTFYGTLFSELTREHPEVTSNELYASLRTNIDQGLRLAQETRELIAQNNFEKAKDNIGQFRGRLQYIQELYDRILNGIALPEAWNGNVADLEEELRINWQGLGSVKRLITDLRNKYRDIDSNPSFKTFTRLFDDEAEPKVRRARDLLAEKRYAEVRKYLDDLVPLFDQLNTFYEMFMKQINPRHTPSNRPPFVKKK
;
A
#
# COMPACT_ATOMS: atom_id res chain seq x y z
N MET A 1 3.29 82.85 15.95
CA MET A 1 4.52 83.48 16.46
C MET A 1 4.82 84.68 15.57
N ALA A 2 4.97 85.88 16.13
CA ALA A 2 5.45 87.03 15.37
C ALA A 2 6.98 87.01 15.38
N TYR A 3 7.61 86.87 14.21
CA TYR A 3 9.06 87.00 14.09
C TYR A 3 9.38 88.47 13.82
N LYS A 4 10.04 89.12 14.77
CA LYS A 4 10.59 90.46 14.58
C LYS A 4 11.92 90.29 13.86
N ILE A 5 11.98 90.66 12.57
CA ILE A 5 13.24 90.73 11.83
C ILE A 5 14.11 91.73 12.61
N LYS A 6 15.31 91.32 13.03
CA LYS A 6 16.27 92.22 13.66
C LYS A 6 16.70 93.20 12.59
N ASP A 7 16.14 94.41 12.64
CA ASP A 7 16.55 95.52 11.79
C ASP A 7 17.67 96.27 12.53
N ASP A 8 18.87 96.26 11.96
CA ASP A 8 20.01 97.10 12.31
C ASP A 8 19.89 98.52 11.73
N GLY A 9 18.67 98.93 11.36
CA GLY A 9 18.30 100.34 11.17
C GLY A 9 18.56 100.88 9.77
N LYS A 10 18.74 100.01 8.78
CA LYS A 10 18.87 100.40 7.36
C LYS A 10 18.23 99.34 6.46
N LEU A 11 16.93 99.48 6.19
CA LEU A 11 16.27 98.74 5.13
C LEU A 11 16.78 99.20 3.75
N PRO A 12 17.28 98.29 2.87
CA PRO A 12 17.53 98.62 1.48
C PRO A 12 16.20 98.86 0.76
N LYS A 13 16.16 99.88 -0.12
CA LYS A 13 14.93 100.33 -0.79
C LYS A 13 14.28 99.29 -1.71
N GLU A 14 15.01 98.28 -2.14
CA GLU A 14 14.48 97.08 -2.80
C GLU A 14 15.43 95.93 -2.43
N GLY A 15 14.97 94.96 -1.66
CA GLY A 15 15.80 93.84 -1.23
C GLY A 15 14.97 92.70 -0.68
N ASN A 16 15.27 91.47 -1.12
CA ASN A 16 14.64 90.25 -0.65
C ASN A 16 14.96 90.05 0.84
N ALA A 17 13.92 89.96 1.68
CA ALA A 17 14.08 89.53 3.06
C ALA A 17 13.92 88.00 3.11
N GLU A 18 14.98 87.30 3.51
CA GLU A 18 14.95 85.86 3.75
C GLU A 18 14.60 85.59 5.22
N VAL A 19 13.64 84.69 5.47
CA VAL A 19 13.19 84.35 6.82
C VAL A 19 13.32 82.85 7.03
N ASP A 20 14.29 82.45 7.85
CA ASP A 20 14.46 81.06 8.26
C ASP A 20 13.41 80.66 9.30
N ILE A 21 12.54 79.71 8.94
CA ILE A 21 11.54 79.16 9.85
C ILE A 21 12.05 77.84 10.43
N ASN A 22 12.23 77.82 11.76
CA ASN A 22 12.43 76.56 12.47
C ASN A 22 11.09 75.89 12.77
N LEU A 23 10.78 74.84 12.02
CA LEU A 23 9.53 74.07 12.12
C LEU A 23 9.35 73.36 13.47
N SER A 24 10.43 73.11 14.24
CA SER A 24 10.33 72.47 15.57
C SER A 24 9.58 73.32 16.61
N LYS A 25 9.37 74.62 16.33
CA LYS A 25 8.62 75.54 17.20
C LYS A 25 7.11 75.50 17.00
N PHE A 26 6.60 74.67 16.07
CA PHE A 26 5.19 74.56 15.76
C PHE A 26 4.60 73.26 16.32
N ASN A 27 3.89 73.34 17.44
CA ASN A 27 3.30 72.17 18.12
C ASN A 27 2.12 71.52 17.34
N ASN A 28 1.68 72.12 16.24
CA ASN A 28 0.49 71.70 15.48
C ASN A 28 0.83 71.14 14.09
N ILE A 29 2.12 70.96 13.76
CA ILE A 29 2.47 70.28 12.51
C ILE A 29 2.10 68.80 12.67
N ARG A 30 1.24 68.33 11.77
CA ARG A 30 0.80 66.93 11.77
C ARG A 30 1.74 66.13 10.88
N ALA A 31 2.37 65.10 11.44
CA ALA A 31 2.98 64.07 10.62
C ALA A 31 1.90 63.51 9.68
N ASP A 32 2.28 63.29 8.43
CA ASP A 32 1.50 62.52 7.45
C ASP A 32 0.16 63.10 6.97
N LYS A 33 -0.06 64.41 7.15
CA LYS A 33 -1.05 65.18 6.39
C LYS A 33 -0.38 66.35 5.67
N PRO A 34 -0.93 66.83 4.54
CA PRO A 34 -0.49 68.08 3.95
C PRO A 34 -0.64 69.20 5.00
N ASN A 35 0.48 69.76 5.41
CA ASN A 35 0.51 70.97 6.23
C ASN A 35 0.64 72.16 5.28
N ALA A 36 -0.02 73.26 5.60
CA ALA A 36 0.06 74.48 4.81
C ALA A 36 0.74 75.58 5.63
N LEU A 37 1.75 76.23 5.06
CA LEU A 37 2.33 77.46 5.58
C LEU A 37 1.76 78.64 4.81
N VAL A 38 1.23 79.62 5.52
CA VAL A 38 0.75 80.88 4.96
C VAL A 38 1.48 82.01 5.66
N PHE A 39 2.12 82.88 4.88
CA PHE A 39 2.83 84.04 5.40
C PHE A 39 1.92 85.25 5.34
N ARG A 40 1.82 85.98 6.45
CA ARG A 40 1.17 87.28 6.50
C ARG A 40 2.20 88.31 6.93
N VAL A 41 2.50 89.26 6.06
CA VAL A 41 3.43 90.37 6.31
C VAL A 41 2.60 91.63 6.48
N THR A 42 2.92 92.44 7.49
CA THR A 42 2.30 93.75 7.70
C THR A 42 3.40 94.79 7.79
N ASP A 43 3.37 95.79 6.92
CA ASP A 43 4.36 96.87 6.93
C ASP A 43 4.06 97.89 8.05
N SER A 44 4.97 98.83 8.25
CA SER A 44 4.82 99.89 9.26
C SER A 44 3.69 100.88 8.96
N ALA A 45 3.21 100.94 7.72
CA ALA A 45 2.06 101.75 7.32
C ALA A 45 0.72 101.01 7.54
N GLY A 46 0.77 99.74 7.96
CA GLY A 46 -0.40 98.90 8.21
C GLY A 46 -0.89 98.13 6.99
N ASN A 47 -0.21 98.19 5.84
CA ASN A 47 -0.56 97.39 4.67
C ASN A 47 -0.25 95.92 4.94
N VAL A 48 -1.12 95.03 4.49
CA VAL A 48 -1.01 93.58 4.73
C VAL A 48 -0.88 92.84 3.40
N ALA A 49 0.16 92.01 3.27
CA ALA A 49 0.29 91.02 2.20
C ALA A 49 0.14 89.61 2.79
N VAL A 50 -0.53 88.71 2.07
CA VAL A 50 -0.69 87.31 2.43
C VAL A 50 -0.19 86.46 1.26
N SER A 51 0.64 85.45 1.54
CA SER A 51 1.13 84.53 0.51
C SER A 51 0.08 83.49 0.14
N ASP A 52 0.27 82.85 -1.02
CA ASP A 52 -0.37 81.57 -1.29
C ASP A 52 0.10 80.50 -0.27
N PRO A 53 -0.71 79.47 0.01
CA PRO A 53 -0.31 78.39 0.89
C PRO A 53 0.80 77.53 0.28
N VAL A 54 1.87 77.31 1.03
CA VAL A 54 2.91 76.33 0.69
C VAL A 54 2.58 75.02 1.39
N TYR A 55 2.30 73.98 0.60
CA TYR A 55 2.00 72.64 1.13
C TYR A 55 3.27 71.82 1.31
N PHE A 56 3.41 71.19 2.47
CA PHE A 56 4.49 70.27 2.76
C PHE A 56 4.00 69.09 3.60
N THR A 57 4.69 67.96 3.48
CA THR A 57 4.37 66.74 4.24
C THR A 57 5.61 66.33 5.02
N ILE A 58 5.46 66.08 6.32
CA ILE A 58 6.51 65.46 7.12
C ILE A 58 6.30 63.95 7.03
N ARG A 59 7.31 63.22 6.54
CA ARG A 59 7.33 61.76 6.56
C ARG A 59 8.01 61.31 7.85
N GLN A 60 7.27 60.61 8.72
CA GLN A 60 7.89 59.99 9.87
C GLN A 60 8.75 58.81 9.41
N GLN A 61 10.05 58.83 9.72
CA GLN A 61 10.90 57.66 9.51
C GLN A 61 10.61 56.67 10.65
N PHE A 62 10.28 55.44 10.30
CA PHE A 62 10.19 54.35 11.27
C PHE A 62 11.24 53.28 10.98
N SER A 63 11.53 52.46 11.98
CA SER A 63 12.54 51.40 11.90
C SER A 63 12.00 50.11 12.47
N VAL A 64 12.57 48.99 12.02
CA VAL A 64 12.33 47.66 12.60
C VAL A 64 13.65 47.13 13.15
N LYS A 65 13.59 46.37 14.23
CA LYS A 65 14.73 45.71 14.84
C LYS A 65 14.42 44.24 15.11
N ILE A 66 15.25 43.34 14.60
CA ILE A 66 15.24 41.92 14.93
C ILE A 66 15.89 41.75 16.31
N VAL A 67 15.09 41.26 17.26
CA VAL A 67 15.55 40.88 18.60
C VAL A 67 16.04 39.44 18.59
N HIS A 68 15.36 38.55 17.87
CA HIS A 68 15.72 37.14 17.65
C HIS A 68 15.40 36.68 16.22
N PRO A 69 16.17 35.74 15.65
CA PRO A 69 17.22 34.93 16.30
C PRO A 69 18.59 35.63 16.40
N LYS A 70 19.38 35.21 17.39
CA LYS A 70 20.79 35.61 17.57
C LYS A 70 21.56 34.45 18.19
N GLY A 71 22.74 34.16 17.65
CA GLY A 71 23.64 33.14 18.19
C GLY A 71 23.51 31.77 17.52
N GLU A 72 23.78 30.73 18.28
CA GLU A 72 23.89 29.35 17.80
C GLU A 72 22.69 28.52 18.26
N TYR A 73 22.13 27.74 17.34
CA TYR A 73 21.00 26.86 17.57
C TYR A 73 21.37 25.42 17.19
N PRO A 74 21.04 24.42 18.02
CA PRO A 74 21.20 23.03 17.64
C PRO A 74 20.29 22.67 16.46
N GLU A 75 20.81 21.85 15.55
CA GLU A 75 20.01 21.29 14.46
C GLU A 75 18.76 20.57 15.00
N GLY A 76 17.59 20.99 14.54
CA GLY A 76 16.28 20.44 14.94
C GLY A 76 15.61 21.15 16.12
N GLU A 77 16.25 22.13 16.76
CA GLU A 77 15.59 22.97 17.77
C GLU A 77 14.80 24.14 17.14
N LEU A 78 13.77 24.62 17.86
CA LEU A 78 12.98 25.77 17.44
C LEU A 78 13.78 27.07 17.57
N VAL A 79 13.91 27.78 16.46
CA VAL A 79 14.54 29.10 16.41
C VAL A 79 13.47 30.19 16.68
N PRO A 80 13.54 30.92 17.82
CA PRO A 80 12.55 31.93 18.14
C PRO A 80 12.72 33.15 17.21
N LEU A 81 11.60 33.72 16.75
CA LEU A 81 11.59 34.95 15.97
C LEU A 81 10.87 36.06 16.75
N ARG A 82 11.56 37.20 16.88
CA ARG A 82 11.00 38.40 17.49
C ARG A 82 11.54 39.63 16.77
N ALA A 83 10.64 40.48 16.31
CA ALA A 83 10.98 41.80 15.77
C ALA A 83 10.11 42.89 16.40
N GLU A 84 10.70 44.07 16.53
CA GLU A 84 10.10 45.24 17.17
C GLU A 84 10.19 46.44 16.23
N ILE A 85 9.06 47.12 16.04
CA ILE A 85 8.96 48.35 15.28
C ILE A 85 9.14 49.53 16.25
N ASN A 86 10.04 50.45 15.89
CA ASN A 86 10.16 51.73 16.55
C ASN A 86 9.59 52.82 15.63
N GLN A 87 8.48 53.41 16.07
CA GLN A 87 7.67 54.40 15.34
C GLN A 87 6.90 53.80 14.15
N GLY A 88 6.06 54.57 13.45
CA GLY A 88 5.23 54.07 12.35
C GLY A 88 3.76 53.90 12.72
N MET A 89 2.91 53.67 11.72
CA MET A 89 1.46 53.60 11.91
C MET A 89 0.86 52.25 11.54
N SER A 90 0.22 51.62 12.52
CA SER A 90 -0.59 50.41 12.36
C SER A 90 -1.73 50.59 11.34
N PRO A 91 -2.14 49.54 10.60
CA PRO A 91 -1.58 48.18 10.62
C PRO A 91 -0.23 48.05 9.92
N TYR A 92 0.61 47.14 10.41
CA TYR A 92 1.90 46.80 9.84
C TYR A 92 1.83 45.49 9.05
N THR A 93 2.53 45.43 7.92
CA THR A 93 2.68 44.24 7.08
C THR A 93 4.12 43.73 7.16
N TYR A 94 4.30 42.52 7.66
CA TYR A 94 5.59 41.86 7.85
C TYR A 94 5.84 40.80 6.77
N GLU A 95 7.06 40.76 6.25
CA GLU A 95 7.56 39.76 5.31
C GLU A 95 8.93 39.26 5.78
N PHE A 96 9.12 37.94 5.84
CA PHE A 96 10.32 37.29 6.40
C PHE A 96 11.04 36.49 5.33
N PHE A 97 12.36 36.58 5.31
CA PHE A 97 13.23 35.84 4.40
C PHE A 97 14.38 35.18 5.17
N ILE A 98 14.73 33.93 4.84
CA ILE A 98 15.99 33.30 5.27
C ILE A 98 16.82 33.00 4.04
N ASP A 99 18.06 33.46 4.03
CA ASP A 99 19.00 33.30 2.92
C ASP A 99 18.39 33.72 1.56
N GLY A 100 17.59 34.80 1.60
CA GLY A 100 16.87 35.34 0.44
C GLY A 100 15.55 34.64 0.10
N ASN A 101 15.19 33.53 0.75
CA ASN A 101 13.95 32.78 0.48
C ASN A 101 12.82 33.19 1.44
N ALA A 102 11.64 33.52 0.91
CA ALA A 102 10.49 33.94 1.70
C ALA A 102 9.94 32.79 2.58
N LEU A 103 9.71 33.05 3.87
CA LEU A 103 9.22 32.05 4.84
C LEU A 103 7.70 31.85 4.85
N GLY A 104 6.95 32.55 3.99
CA GLY A 104 5.49 32.42 3.92
C GLY A 104 4.81 33.70 3.46
N PRO A 105 3.45 33.73 3.50
CA PRO A 105 2.70 34.90 3.09
C PRO A 105 2.93 36.08 4.04
N ARG A 106 2.81 37.30 3.50
CA ARG A 106 2.84 38.54 4.26
C ARG A 106 1.81 38.52 5.39
N ARG A 107 2.22 38.95 6.59
CA ARG A 107 1.35 39.00 7.77
C ARG A 107 1.00 40.43 8.13
N GLN A 108 -0.27 40.74 8.26
CA GLN A 108 -0.73 42.07 8.69
C GLN A 108 -1.20 42.02 10.15
N THR A 109 -0.70 42.92 11.01
CA THR A 109 -1.14 43.05 12.41
C THR A 109 -1.13 44.52 12.85
N ASN A 110 -1.90 44.84 13.89
CA ASN A 110 -1.87 46.15 14.52
C ASN A 110 -0.71 46.30 15.54
N ASP A 111 -0.07 45.20 15.90
CA ASP A 111 0.98 45.19 16.92
C ASP A 111 2.33 45.64 16.35
N ALA A 112 2.97 46.58 17.04
CA ALA A 112 4.34 47.03 16.77
C ALA A 112 5.40 45.99 17.16
N ILE A 113 5.00 44.89 17.80
CA ILE A 113 5.85 43.76 18.15
C ILE A 113 5.26 42.53 17.49
N ILE A 114 6.05 41.84 16.68
CA ILE A 114 5.70 40.50 16.19
C ILE A 114 6.52 39.47 16.95
N GLN A 115 5.83 38.68 17.75
CA GLN A 115 6.35 37.48 18.39
C GLN A 115 5.69 36.29 17.72
N SER A 116 6.47 35.51 16.99
CA SER A 116 6.02 34.21 16.51
C SER A 116 7.11 33.20 16.81
N GLN A 117 6.72 32.09 17.42
CA GLN A 117 7.47 30.86 17.17
C GLN A 117 7.24 30.56 15.69
N LEU A 118 8.31 30.55 14.91
CA LEU A 118 8.16 30.09 13.54
C LEU A 118 7.65 28.64 13.61
N PRO A 119 6.61 28.27 12.85
CA PRO A 119 6.06 26.92 12.87
C PRO A 119 7.20 25.90 12.79
N PRO A 120 7.20 24.83 13.62
CA PRO A 120 8.18 23.75 13.53
C PRO A 120 8.31 23.20 12.10
N GLN A 121 7.27 23.35 11.29
CA GLN A 121 7.16 22.89 9.90
C GLN A 121 8.00 23.71 8.90
N LEU A 122 8.33 24.97 9.19
CA LEU A 122 9.29 25.77 8.39
C LEU A 122 10.75 25.42 8.76
N PHE A 123 10.93 24.78 9.91
CA PHE A 123 12.20 24.25 10.44
C PHE A 123 12.15 22.74 10.58
N ALA A 124 11.27 22.08 9.80
CA ALA A 124 11.28 20.63 9.75
C ALA A 124 12.67 20.20 9.24
N PRO A 125 13.22 19.07 9.72
CA PRO A 125 14.67 18.76 9.74
C PRO A 125 15.46 18.76 8.41
N ASN A 126 14.93 19.27 7.30
CA ASN A 126 15.45 19.03 5.95
C ASN A 126 15.78 20.29 5.14
N ASN A 127 15.51 21.53 5.58
CA ASN A 127 15.68 22.72 4.70
C ASN A 127 16.73 23.76 5.14
N LEU A 128 17.13 23.81 6.41
CA LEU A 128 18.28 24.61 6.84
C LEU A 128 19.35 23.63 7.30
N GLY A 129 20.33 23.36 6.44
CA GLY A 129 21.48 22.54 6.81
C GLY A 129 22.33 23.24 7.88
N PRO A 130 23.23 22.52 8.55
CA PRO A 130 24.17 23.13 9.48
C PRO A 130 25.01 24.22 8.77
N GLY A 131 25.19 25.35 9.45
CA GLY A 131 25.87 26.52 8.90
C GLY A 131 25.29 27.85 9.35
N LYS A 132 25.84 28.94 8.82
CA LYS A 132 25.37 30.30 9.07
C LYS A 132 24.22 30.64 8.13
N HIS A 133 23.20 31.29 8.68
CA HIS A 133 22.01 31.75 7.98
C HIS A 133 21.72 33.22 8.29
N GLU A 134 21.16 33.93 7.31
CA GLU A 134 20.73 35.33 7.45
C GLU A 134 19.19 35.41 7.43
N LEU A 135 18.60 35.89 8.52
CA LEU A 135 17.19 36.30 8.56
C LEU A 135 17.08 37.78 8.13
N THR A 136 16.27 38.06 7.12
CA THR A 136 15.86 39.41 6.75
C THR A 136 14.37 39.60 7.03
N ILE A 137 14.01 40.72 7.67
CA ILE A 137 12.61 41.15 7.84
C ILE A 137 12.37 42.43 7.04
N THR A 138 11.26 42.50 6.32
CA THR A 138 10.74 43.73 5.71
C THR A 138 9.39 44.07 6.34
N VAL A 139 9.22 45.33 6.72
CA VAL A 139 8.00 45.85 7.33
C VAL A 139 7.49 47.04 6.54
N GLU A 140 6.19 47.02 6.22
CA GLU A 140 5.47 48.12 5.60
C GLU A 140 4.38 48.60 6.55
N ASP A 141 4.32 49.90 6.84
CA ASP A 141 3.26 50.48 7.66
C ASP A 141 2.00 50.79 6.84
N HIS A 142 0.93 51.29 7.48
CA HIS A 142 -0.33 51.59 6.79
C HIS A 142 -0.18 52.63 5.68
N GLN A 143 0.85 53.48 5.74
CA GLN A 143 1.09 54.54 4.77
C GLN A 143 1.95 54.08 3.59
N GLY A 144 2.37 52.82 3.60
CA GLY A 144 3.26 52.26 2.59
C GLY A 144 4.73 52.64 2.79
N ALA A 145 5.09 53.25 3.93
CA ALA A 145 6.49 53.43 4.28
C ALA A 145 7.08 52.06 4.62
N LYS A 146 8.33 51.80 4.20
CA LYS A 146 8.99 50.49 4.35
C LYS A 146 10.31 50.62 5.09
N THR A 147 10.61 49.64 5.91
CA THR A 147 11.91 49.45 6.57
C THR A 147 12.27 47.97 6.57
N ALA A 148 13.55 47.67 6.71
CA ALA A 148 14.04 46.30 6.84
C ALA A 148 15.13 46.21 7.90
N ASP A 149 15.33 45.01 8.43
CA ASP A 149 16.46 44.68 9.32
C ASP A 149 16.96 43.26 9.04
N ARG A 150 18.19 42.95 9.47
CA ARG A 150 18.84 41.65 9.24
C ARG A 150 19.52 41.13 10.49
N ALA A 151 19.52 39.80 10.65
CA ALA A 151 20.20 39.12 11.73
C ALA A 151 20.80 37.79 11.26
N GLU A 152 22.06 37.53 11.66
CA GLU A 152 22.72 36.25 11.43
C GLU A 152 22.54 35.30 12.62
N PHE A 153 22.40 34.01 12.33
CA PHE A 153 22.42 32.93 13.31
C PHE A 153 23.09 31.68 12.70
N GLU A 154 23.54 30.76 13.55
CA GLU A 154 24.22 29.54 13.11
C GLU A 154 23.47 28.29 13.59
N ILE A 155 23.19 27.36 12.68
CA ILE A 155 22.69 26.02 13.00
C ILE A 155 23.92 25.12 13.18
N LYS A 156 24.14 24.58 14.39
CA LYS A 156 25.21 23.61 14.65
C LYS A 156 24.67 22.19 14.58
N THR A 157 25.38 21.32 13.88
CA THR A 157 25.15 19.87 13.99
C THR A 157 25.30 19.48 15.46
N GLY A 158 24.24 18.93 16.04
CA GLY A 158 24.36 18.33 17.37
C GLY A 158 25.42 17.24 17.32
N THR A 159 26.38 17.25 18.25
CA THR A 159 27.29 16.12 18.44
C THR A 159 26.41 14.90 18.71
N ALA A 160 26.55 13.85 17.90
CA ALA A 160 25.73 12.66 18.07
C ALA A 160 25.82 12.18 19.53
N MET A 161 24.66 11.98 20.15
CA MET A 161 24.58 11.31 21.44
C MET A 161 25.21 9.92 21.27
N ASP A 162 26.11 9.58 22.17
CA ASP A 162 26.78 8.29 22.20
C ASP A 162 26.63 7.70 23.60
N PHE A 163 26.73 6.39 23.73
CA PHE A 163 26.72 5.77 25.05
C PHE A 163 27.53 4.47 25.05
N ASP A 164 28.20 4.22 26.17
CA ASP A 164 28.94 2.99 26.41
C ASP A 164 28.22 2.17 27.48
N ILE A 165 28.18 0.85 27.30
CA ILE A 165 27.77 -0.08 28.36
C ILE A 165 29.03 -0.45 29.13
N ILE A 166 29.16 0.04 30.36
CA ILE A 166 30.34 -0.19 31.21
C ILE A 166 30.20 -1.52 31.98
N SER A 167 28.97 -1.99 32.19
CA SER A 167 28.68 -3.26 32.86
C SER A 167 27.39 -3.87 32.30
N PRO A 168 27.31 -5.20 32.11
CA PRO A 168 28.30 -6.20 32.54
C PRO A 168 29.51 -6.39 31.62
N THR A 169 30.68 -6.68 32.21
CA THR A 169 31.92 -7.04 31.49
C THR A 169 32.11 -8.56 31.31
N LYS A 170 31.54 -9.38 32.20
CA LYS A 170 31.47 -10.84 32.10
C LYS A 170 30.41 -11.25 31.05
N LYS A 171 30.46 -12.48 30.52
CA LYS A 171 29.47 -12.99 29.54
C LYS A 171 28.58 -14.13 30.08
N GLU A 172 28.92 -14.66 31.24
CA GLU A 172 28.28 -15.84 31.84
C GLU A 172 28.12 -15.63 33.34
N TRP A 173 26.97 -16.00 33.91
CA TRP A 173 26.69 -15.90 35.35
C TRP A 173 26.06 -17.18 35.86
N ASN A 174 26.36 -17.50 37.11
CA ASN A 174 25.72 -18.60 37.80
C ASN A 174 24.32 -18.19 38.27
N GLU A 175 23.42 -19.17 38.41
CA GLU A 175 22.09 -18.94 38.95
C GLU A 175 22.19 -18.38 40.39
N GLY A 176 21.56 -17.21 40.62
CA GLY A 176 21.62 -16.49 41.90
C GLY A 176 22.74 -15.45 42.01
N GLU A 177 23.62 -15.33 41.01
CA GLU A 177 24.65 -14.28 40.95
C GLU A 177 24.01 -12.95 40.50
N GLU A 178 24.30 -11.86 41.19
CA GLU A 178 23.85 -10.52 40.79
C GLU A 178 24.58 -10.05 39.52
N ILE A 179 23.83 -9.46 38.58
CA ILE A 179 24.37 -8.93 37.33
C ILE A 179 24.39 -7.39 37.44
N PRO A 180 25.56 -6.75 37.63
CA PRO A 180 25.65 -5.30 37.66
C PRO A 180 25.44 -4.73 36.26
N PHE A 181 24.60 -3.70 36.14
CA PHE A 181 24.33 -2.99 34.88
C PHE A 181 24.67 -1.50 35.01
N ALA A 182 25.49 -0.99 34.10
CA ALA A 182 25.92 0.41 34.11
C ALA A 182 26.13 0.91 32.67
N ILE A 183 25.61 2.12 32.38
CA ILE A 183 25.79 2.80 31.10
C ILE A 183 26.39 4.20 31.32
N GLN A 184 27.24 4.63 30.39
CA GLN A 184 27.79 5.98 30.33
C GLN A 184 27.20 6.68 29.10
N ILE A 185 26.43 7.75 29.29
CA ILE A 185 25.92 8.56 28.18
C ILE A 185 26.90 9.71 27.94
N LYS A 186 27.38 9.85 26.71
CA LYS A 186 28.26 10.91 26.23
C LYS A 186 27.45 11.86 25.34
N ASN A 187 27.68 13.17 25.49
CA ASN A 187 27.05 14.23 24.69
C ASN A 187 25.51 14.33 24.80
N GLY A 188 24.86 13.56 25.68
CA GLY A 188 23.44 13.69 25.98
C GLY A 188 23.14 14.84 26.96
N LYS A 189 21.88 15.32 26.97
CA LYS A 189 21.34 16.22 28.01
C LYS A 189 20.20 15.53 28.75
N GLU A 190 20.18 15.65 30.07
CA GLU A 190 19.13 15.11 30.94
C GLU A 190 17.80 15.89 30.80
N PRO A 191 16.64 15.24 31.02
CA PRO A 191 16.46 13.87 31.53
C PRO A 191 16.51 12.78 30.44
N TYR A 192 17.10 11.62 30.78
CA TYR A 192 17.09 10.44 29.91
C TYR A 192 15.96 9.48 30.30
N ALA A 193 15.29 8.90 29.30
CA ALA A 193 14.46 7.73 29.48
C ALA A 193 15.20 6.49 28.97
N ILE A 194 15.45 5.53 29.86
CA ILE A 194 16.19 4.29 29.56
C ILE A 194 15.20 3.13 29.66
N PHE A 195 15.04 2.39 28.58
CA PHE A 195 14.25 1.16 28.53
C PHE A 195 15.20 -0.02 28.40
N ALA A 196 15.02 -1.04 29.24
CA ALA A 196 15.72 -2.31 29.11
C ALA A 196 14.70 -3.41 28.80
N TYR A 197 14.93 -4.14 27.71
CA TYR A 197 14.07 -5.23 27.26
C TYR A 197 14.80 -6.55 27.45
N VAL A 198 14.11 -7.63 27.77
CA VAL A 198 14.69 -8.99 27.76
C VAL A 198 13.81 -9.83 26.82
N ASN A 199 14.40 -10.51 25.83
CA ASN A 199 13.73 -11.48 24.93
C ASN A 199 12.82 -10.99 23.80
N SER A 200 12.81 -9.73 23.38
CA SER A 200 12.05 -9.26 22.18
C SER A 200 10.55 -9.62 22.08
N GLU A 201 9.89 -10.19 23.11
CA GLU A 201 8.45 -10.48 23.02
C GLU A 201 7.62 -9.23 23.36
N THR A 202 7.21 -8.49 22.34
CA THR A 202 5.97 -7.69 22.40
C THR A 202 4.78 -8.62 22.22
N ARG A 203 4.06 -8.92 23.31
CA ARG A 203 2.68 -9.44 23.23
C ARG A 203 1.70 -8.29 23.45
N THR A 204 1.05 -7.87 22.37
CA THR A 204 -0.14 -7.01 22.42
C THR A 204 -1.37 -7.84 22.75
N SER A 205 -1.74 -7.90 24.03
CA SER A 205 -3.13 -8.05 24.47
C SER A 205 -3.24 -7.51 25.90
N GLU A 206 -4.40 -6.93 26.21
CA GLU A 206 -4.69 -5.96 27.27
C GLU A 206 -4.47 -6.41 28.74
N ASN A 207 -3.66 -7.44 29.02
CA ASN A 207 -3.33 -7.90 30.38
C ASN A 207 -1.82 -8.05 30.66
N ALA A 208 -0.94 -7.44 29.86
CA ALA A 208 0.47 -7.34 30.21
C ALA A 208 0.68 -6.21 31.23
N ILE A 209 1.16 -6.53 32.43
CA ILE A 209 1.68 -5.55 33.38
C ILE A 209 2.91 -4.90 32.74
N PHE A 210 2.73 -3.73 32.14
CA PHE A 210 3.85 -2.85 31.85
C PHE A 210 4.53 -2.54 33.18
N ALA A 211 5.78 -2.96 33.35
CA ALA A 211 6.67 -2.26 34.26
C ALA A 211 7.05 -0.95 33.58
N LYS A 212 6.13 0.02 33.52
CA LYS A 212 6.55 1.40 33.28
C LYS A 212 7.25 1.84 34.56
N ILE A 213 8.57 1.78 34.59
CA ILE A 213 9.34 2.38 35.67
C ILE A 213 9.51 3.85 35.25
N ASP A 214 8.52 4.68 35.57
CA ASP A 214 8.70 6.13 35.58
C ASP A 214 9.63 6.45 36.75
N ILE A 215 10.91 6.65 36.48
CA ILE A 215 11.84 7.21 37.45
C ILE A 215 11.75 8.73 37.32
N GLN A 216 10.74 9.32 37.98
CA GLN A 216 10.78 10.75 38.26
C GLN A 216 11.41 10.97 39.63
N GLY A 217 12.62 11.54 39.60
CA GLY A 217 13.27 12.18 40.75
C GLY A 217 13.45 11.30 41.98
N LEU A 218 14.48 10.45 42.00
CA LEU A 218 15.06 9.92 43.25
C LEU A 218 16.57 9.82 43.11
N THR A 219 17.29 10.42 44.06
CA THR A 219 18.74 10.61 44.08
C THR A 219 19.55 9.42 44.61
N ASP A 220 18.93 8.27 44.89
CA ASP A 220 19.62 7.09 45.42
C ASP A 220 19.32 5.82 44.61
N ASN A 221 20.37 5.31 43.96
CA ASN A 221 20.35 4.25 42.93
C ASN A 221 20.05 2.83 43.45
N THR A 222 19.99 2.59 44.76
CA THR A 222 19.94 1.23 45.33
C THR A 222 18.54 0.60 45.25
N PHE A 223 17.47 1.40 45.32
CA PHE A 223 16.09 0.90 45.40
C PHE A 223 15.50 0.48 44.03
N ALA A 224 15.98 1.06 42.93
CA ALA A 224 15.52 0.73 41.58
C ALA A 224 16.03 -0.63 41.09
N LEU A 225 17.23 -1.03 41.54
CA LEU A 225 17.87 -2.31 41.24
C LEU A 225 17.15 -3.48 41.93
N GLU A 226 16.80 -3.33 43.21
CA GLU A 226 16.06 -4.36 43.96
C GLU A 226 14.67 -4.64 43.36
N HIS A 227 14.01 -3.61 42.82
CA HIS A 227 12.68 -3.75 42.24
C HIS A 227 12.69 -4.41 40.85
N ALA A 228 13.70 -4.13 40.03
CA ALA A 228 13.92 -4.84 38.76
C ALA A 228 14.30 -6.30 39.00
N TYR A 229 15.13 -6.56 40.02
CA TYR A 229 15.56 -7.89 40.44
C TYR A 229 14.39 -8.78 40.91
N ALA A 230 13.50 -8.24 41.77
CA ALA A 230 12.32 -8.96 42.24
C ALA A 230 11.40 -9.39 41.08
N LYS A 231 11.32 -8.58 40.02
CA LYS A 231 10.46 -8.83 38.86
C LYS A 231 11.03 -9.88 37.90
N ILE A 232 12.35 -9.89 37.70
CA ILE A 232 13.04 -10.94 36.92
C ILE A 232 12.94 -12.29 37.64
N LEU A 233 13.13 -12.32 38.97
CA LEU A 233 12.95 -13.53 39.78
C LEU A 233 11.51 -14.06 39.76
N ASP A 234 10.51 -13.18 39.80
CA ASP A 234 9.10 -13.55 39.68
C ASP A 234 8.79 -14.13 38.29
N MET A 235 9.36 -13.59 37.22
CA MET A 235 9.20 -14.12 35.85
C MET A 235 9.88 -15.48 35.65
N LEU A 236 11.03 -15.73 36.30
CA LEU A 236 11.67 -17.05 36.34
C LEU A 236 10.82 -18.07 37.11
N LYS A 237 10.31 -17.69 38.29
CA LYS A 237 9.46 -18.56 39.14
C LYS A 237 8.13 -18.93 38.46
N ARG A 238 7.57 -18.04 37.64
CA ARG A 238 6.33 -18.27 36.88
C ARG A 238 6.55 -19.04 35.57
N GLY A 239 7.78 -19.44 35.25
CA GLY A 239 8.09 -20.19 34.02
C GLY A 239 7.94 -19.38 32.72
N VAL A 240 7.91 -18.05 32.83
CA VAL A 240 7.79 -17.13 31.68
C VAL A 240 9.10 -17.09 30.88
N LEU A 241 10.24 -17.28 31.56
CA LEU A 241 11.56 -17.44 30.94
C LEU A 241 11.93 -18.93 30.91
N LYS A 242 12.16 -19.49 29.71
CA LYS A 242 12.47 -20.92 29.50
C LYS A 242 13.98 -21.16 29.40
N ARG A 243 14.46 -22.24 30.02
CA ARG A 243 15.88 -22.68 29.99
C ARG A 243 16.38 -22.89 28.55
N GLY A 244 17.63 -22.51 28.27
CA GLY A 244 18.32 -22.78 27.01
C GLY A 244 17.95 -21.90 25.83
N LYS A 245 17.39 -20.71 26.09
CA LYS A 245 17.21 -19.68 25.07
C LYS A 245 18.24 -18.57 25.28
N GLU A 246 18.79 -18.08 24.18
CA GLU A 246 19.54 -16.82 24.17
C GLU A 246 18.59 -15.68 24.50
N PHE A 247 19.01 -14.82 25.43
CA PHE A 247 18.25 -13.63 25.76
C PHE A 247 18.89 -12.44 25.07
N VAL A 248 18.14 -11.83 24.16
CA VAL A 248 18.54 -10.57 23.54
C VAL A 248 17.93 -9.44 24.35
N VAL A 249 18.81 -8.63 24.94
CA VAL A 249 18.41 -7.41 25.63
C VAL A 249 18.45 -6.26 24.65
N TYR A 250 17.32 -5.60 24.43
CA TYR A 250 17.27 -4.34 23.69
C TYR A 250 17.31 -3.20 24.69
N ILE A 251 17.98 -2.12 24.35
CA ILE A 251 17.96 -0.90 25.14
C ILE A 251 17.46 0.20 24.21
N GLU A 252 16.43 0.91 24.64
CA GLU A 252 15.91 2.07 23.94
C GLU A 252 16.16 3.28 24.84
N VAL A 253 16.75 4.32 24.28
CA VAL A 253 17.01 5.57 25.00
C VAL A 253 16.18 6.66 24.33
N ASN A 254 15.35 7.36 25.10
CA ASN A 254 14.51 8.45 24.65
C ASN A 254 14.94 9.74 25.38
N ASP A 255 15.11 10.83 24.65
CA ASP A 255 15.71 12.10 25.09
C ASP A 255 14.71 13.07 25.74
N GLY A 256 13.51 12.60 26.09
CA GLY A 256 12.65 13.30 27.07
C GLY A 256 11.97 14.58 26.58
N VAL A 257 12.05 14.94 25.29
CA VAL A 257 11.35 16.13 24.77
C VAL A 257 9.91 15.78 24.35
N ASN A 258 8.97 16.59 24.85
CA ASN A 258 7.53 16.33 24.88
C ASN A 258 6.83 16.16 23.50
N SER A 259 6.05 15.06 23.42
CA SER A 259 4.74 14.88 22.78
C SER A 259 4.56 14.85 21.25
N GLN A 260 4.04 13.69 20.81
CA GLN A 260 3.18 13.39 19.65
C GLN A 260 3.68 13.48 18.19
N GLU A 261 4.79 14.15 17.84
CA GLU A 261 5.18 14.25 16.41
C GLU A 261 6.50 13.60 15.97
N ASN A 262 7.38 13.14 16.87
CA ASN A 262 8.66 12.54 16.45
C ASN A 262 8.74 11.02 16.69
N LYS A 263 8.29 10.24 15.69
CA LYS A 263 8.47 8.77 15.60
C LYS A 263 9.75 8.34 14.87
N ALA A 264 10.68 9.24 14.56
CA ALA A 264 11.68 9.00 13.51
C ALA A 264 13.15 8.90 13.94
N ARG A 265 13.49 8.90 15.24
CA ARG A 265 14.89 8.66 15.67
C ARG A 265 14.99 7.56 16.71
N PHE A 266 14.82 6.32 16.26
CA PHE A 266 15.20 5.13 17.02
C PHE A 266 16.57 4.67 16.52
N GLN A 267 17.63 4.82 17.31
CA GLN A 267 18.87 4.10 17.02
C GLN A 267 18.73 2.66 17.52
N ARG A 268 18.62 1.70 16.58
CA ARG A 268 18.72 0.27 16.88
C ARG A 268 20.16 -0.08 17.21
N ILE A 269 20.42 -0.47 18.45
CA ILE A 269 21.74 -0.92 18.90
C ILE A 269 21.89 -2.44 18.68
N LYS A 270 23.15 -2.89 18.59
CA LYS A 270 23.55 -4.30 18.54
C LYS A 270 23.01 -5.08 19.74
N PRO A 271 22.47 -6.30 19.53
CA PRO A 271 21.96 -7.14 20.60
C PRO A 271 23.08 -7.55 21.59
N ILE A 272 22.82 -7.45 22.89
CA ILE A 272 23.59 -8.19 23.90
C ILE A 272 22.94 -9.56 24.03
N THR A 273 23.70 -10.60 23.72
CA THR A 273 23.31 -12.00 23.93
C THR A 273 23.76 -12.45 25.31
N LEU A 274 22.81 -12.73 26.20
CA LEU A 274 23.06 -13.42 27.46
C LEU A 274 22.68 -14.89 27.31
N THR A 275 23.60 -15.80 27.60
CA THR A 275 23.37 -17.25 27.54
C THR A 275 23.32 -17.81 28.94
N ILE A 276 22.13 -18.22 29.39
CA ILE A 276 21.99 -19.06 30.59
C ILE A 276 22.21 -20.49 30.12
N ALA A 277 23.37 -21.07 30.44
CA ALA A 277 23.77 -22.39 29.95
C ALA A 277 22.72 -23.47 30.30
N PRO A 278 22.01 -24.05 29.32
CA PRO A 278 21.26 -25.28 29.54
C PRO A 278 22.26 -26.44 29.63
N SER A 279 21.92 -27.51 30.35
CA SER A 279 22.48 -28.81 30.01
C SER A 279 22.14 -29.08 28.54
N GLY A 280 23.13 -28.99 27.65
CA GLY A 280 22.93 -28.88 26.21
C GLY A 280 22.04 -30.00 25.68
N LYS A 281 20.96 -29.65 24.98
CA LYS A 281 20.09 -30.62 24.30
C LYS A 281 20.92 -31.46 23.34
N LEU A 282 20.77 -32.78 23.39
CA LEU A 282 21.42 -33.72 22.48
C LEU A 282 20.98 -33.41 21.03
N MET A 283 21.93 -33.22 20.12
CA MET A 283 21.68 -32.93 18.71
C MET A 283 22.46 -33.89 17.82
N ILE A 284 21.95 -34.16 16.61
CA ILE A 284 22.70 -34.82 15.53
C ILE A 284 22.77 -33.85 14.34
N ASN A 285 23.97 -33.67 13.79
CA ASN A 285 24.17 -33.01 12.51
C ASN A 285 24.41 -34.07 11.43
N VAL A 286 23.48 -34.24 10.50
CA VAL A 286 23.56 -35.23 9.41
C VAL A 286 24.05 -34.55 8.12
N VAL A 287 25.24 -34.93 7.67
CA VAL A 287 25.88 -34.48 6.42
C VAL A 287 25.42 -35.34 5.25
N ALA A 288 25.39 -36.67 5.43
CA ALA A 288 24.92 -37.61 4.42
C ALA A 288 23.99 -38.69 5.04
N PRO A 289 22.93 -39.11 4.33
CA PRO A 289 22.47 -38.54 3.06
C PRO A 289 21.82 -37.16 3.23
N ALA A 290 21.96 -36.31 2.21
CA ALA A 290 21.32 -35.00 2.18
C ALA A 290 19.80 -35.13 1.93
N GLU A 291 19.03 -34.12 2.34
CA GLU A 291 17.59 -34.08 2.08
C GLU A 291 17.32 -34.11 0.56
N ASN A 292 16.48 -35.05 0.13
CA ASN A 292 16.13 -35.38 -1.25
C ASN A 292 17.31 -35.81 -2.14
N GLN A 293 18.38 -36.37 -1.55
CA GLN A 293 19.49 -36.91 -2.33
C GLN A 293 19.00 -38.03 -3.27
N LEU A 294 19.41 -37.96 -4.54
CA LEU A 294 19.21 -39.04 -5.51
C LEU A 294 20.27 -40.11 -5.28
N ILE A 295 19.84 -41.35 -5.06
CA ILE A 295 20.74 -42.49 -4.84
C ILE A 295 20.43 -43.54 -5.90
N PRO A 296 21.40 -43.91 -6.76
CA PRO A 296 21.19 -44.97 -7.74
C PRO A 296 20.82 -46.30 -7.08
N GLN A 297 19.89 -47.03 -7.66
CA GLN A 297 19.51 -48.36 -7.21
C GLN A 297 20.75 -49.27 -7.23
N ASN A 298 21.03 -49.93 -6.09
CA ASN A 298 22.19 -50.80 -5.83
C ASN A 298 23.51 -50.09 -5.43
N GLU A 299 23.55 -48.77 -5.27
CA GLU A 299 24.71 -48.09 -4.66
C GLU A 299 24.57 -48.00 -3.14
N PRO A 300 25.62 -48.21 -2.33
CA PRO A 300 25.53 -48.05 -0.88
C PRO A 300 25.12 -46.63 -0.46
N ILE A 301 24.21 -46.52 0.52
CA ILE A 301 23.85 -45.22 1.12
C ILE A 301 24.94 -44.85 2.12
N SER A 302 25.61 -43.72 1.89
CA SER A 302 26.61 -43.18 2.80
C SER A 302 25.92 -42.41 3.94
N PHE A 303 26.31 -42.70 5.18
CA PHE A 303 25.88 -42.02 6.38
C PHE A 303 27.07 -41.29 6.99
N ASP A 304 26.98 -39.97 7.02
CA ASP A 304 27.93 -39.09 7.71
C ASP A 304 27.13 -38.22 8.67
N PHE A 305 27.33 -38.40 9.98
CA PHE A 305 26.72 -37.55 10.99
C PHE A 305 27.57 -37.38 12.24
N THR A 306 27.38 -36.25 12.93
CA THR A 306 28.09 -35.92 14.18
C THR A 306 27.10 -35.61 15.31
N ILE A 307 27.32 -36.19 16.49
CA ILE A 307 26.55 -35.93 17.70
C ILE A 307 27.10 -34.69 18.40
N VAL A 308 26.24 -33.72 18.70
CA VAL A 308 26.59 -32.49 19.41
C VAL A 308 25.92 -32.50 20.79
N ASN A 309 26.68 -32.13 21.82
CA ASN A 309 26.27 -32.09 23.23
C ASN A 309 25.87 -33.43 23.86
N GLY A 310 26.19 -34.57 23.23
CA GLY A 310 25.93 -35.90 23.80
C GLY A 310 27.08 -36.43 24.64
N GLN A 311 26.78 -37.23 25.68
CA GLN A 311 27.81 -37.94 26.45
C GLN A 311 27.95 -39.38 25.94
N PRO A 312 29.16 -39.84 25.58
CA PRO A 312 29.38 -41.23 25.23
C PRO A 312 29.20 -42.15 26.46
N PRO A 313 28.96 -43.46 26.27
CA PRO A 313 28.73 -44.15 25.01
C PRO A 313 27.44 -43.74 24.28
N TYR A 314 27.47 -43.81 22.95
CA TYR A 314 26.31 -43.60 22.08
C TYR A 314 25.76 -44.94 21.58
N GLN A 315 24.43 -45.04 21.53
CA GLN A 315 23.68 -46.06 20.80
C GLN A 315 22.97 -45.38 19.63
N TYR A 316 22.95 -45.99 18.46
CA TYR A 316 22.21 -45.43 17.32
C TYR A 316 21.37 -46.51 16.62
N VAL A 317 20.25 -46.07 16.03
CA VAL A 317 19.33 -46.89 15.24
C VAL A 317 19.03 -46.14 13.94
N ILE A 318 19.32 -46.76 12.79
CA ILE A 318 18.95 -46.24 11.48
C ILE A 318 17.82 -47.08 10.92
N ARG A 319 16.70 -46.46 10.57
CA ARG A 319 15.54 -47.12 9.94
C ARG A 319 15.25 -46.50 8.58
N ALA A 320 14.92 -47.33 7.60
CA ALA A 320 14.34 -46.87 6.34
C ALA A 320 12.87 -47.28 6.27
N ARG A 321 11.98 -46.39 5.81
CA ARG A 321 10.57 -46.70 5.62
C ARG A 321 10.11 -46.22 4.25
N ASN A 322 9.66 -47.17 3.44
CA ASN A 322 8.93 -46.89 2.21
C ASN A 322 7.49 -46.51 2.55
N GLN A 323 6.97 -45.43 1.95
CA GLN A 323 5.61 -44.95 2.21
C GLN A 323 4.52 -45.99 1.89
N ARG A 324 4.82 -47.03 1.08
CA ARG A 324 3.84 -48.05 0.65
C ARG A 324 4.03 -49.44 1.25
N ARG A 325 5.19 -49.76 1.83
CA ARG A 325 5.46 -51.07 2.47
C ARG A 325 6.43 -50.94 3.64
N SER A 326 6.12 -51.63 4.74
CA SER A 326 7.00 -51.84 5.89
C SER A 326 8.16 -52.74 5.47
N ILE A 327 9.26 -52.18 4.95
CA ILE A 327 10.51 -52.92 4.79
C ILE A 327 11.50 -52.30 5.78
N ASP A 328 11.67 -52.98 6.91
CA ASP A 328 12.51 -52.57 8.04
C ASP A 328 13.96 -52.96 7.77
N PHE A 329 14.69 -52.12 7.05
CA PHE A 329 16.13 -52.08 7.27
C PHE A 329 16.37 -51.37 8.61
N SER A 330 16.91 -52.08 9.60
CA SER A 330 17.41 -51.52 10.86
C SER A 330 18.88 -51.87 11.03
N LYS A 331 19.74 -50.85 11.21
CA LYS A 331 21.12 -51.05 11.66
C LYS A 331 21.27 -50.39 13.02
N GLU A 332 21.67 -51.17 14.00
CA GLU A 332 21.94 -50.73 15.36
C GLU A 332 23.44 -50.81 15.63
N GLY A 333 23.98 -49.79 16.29
CA GLY A 333 25.34 -49.80 16.81
C GLY A 333 25.33 -49.43 18.28
N GLU A 334 26.11 -50.16 19.08
CA GLU A 334 26.18 -49.98 20.52
C GLU A 334 27.55 -49.48 20.96
N ASN A 335 27.58 -48.67 22.03
CA ASN A 335 28.76 -48.33 22.82
C ASN A 335 29.88 -47.61 22.06
N ILE A 336 29.53 -46.68 21.18
CA ILE A 336 30.51 -45.89 20.43
C ILE A 336 30.90 -44.66 21.23
N THR A 337 32.19 -44.41 21.38
CA THR A 337 32.74 -43.24 22.08
C THR A 337 33.01 -42.07 21.16
N ASN A 338 33.18 -42.32 19.85
CA ASN A 338 33.37 -41.28 18.85
C ASN A 338 32.03 -40.60 18.52
N PRO A 339 31.90 -39.27 18.67
CA PRO A 339 30.69 -38.55 18.29
C PRO A 339 30.50 -38.44 16.76
N HIS A 340 31.49 -38.80 15.95
CA HIS A 340 31.42 -38.76 14.48
C HIS A 340 31.26 -40.17 13.89
N PHE A 341 30.32 -40.31 12.95
CA PHE A 341 29.95 -41.57 12.31
C PHE A 341 30.05 -41.40 10.80
N ASP A 342 30.91 -42.20 10.17
CA ASP A 342 31.07 -42.27 8.71
C ASP A 342 31.08 -43.74 8.28
N PHE A 343 30.00 -44.18 7.65
CA PHE A 343 29.88 -45.54 7.10
C PHE A 343 28.86 -45.63 5.98
N ALA A 344 29.01 -46.63 5.11
CA ALA A 344 28.03 -46.94 4.08
C ALA A 344 27.18 -48.17 4.41
N ILE A 345 25.97 -48.22 3.89
CA ILE A 345 25.04 -49.34 4.00
C ILE A 345 24.62 -49.78 2.60
N ALA A 346 24.91 -51.02 2.22
CA ALA A 346 24.33 -51.62 1.03
C ALA A 346 22.80 -51.77 1.21
N HIS A 347 22.02 -51.35 0.21
CA HIS A 347 20.56 -51.41 0.26
C HIS A 347 19.99 -52.11 -0.99
N SER A 348 18.76 -52.60 -0.86
CA SER A 348 17.96 -53.18 -1.96
C SER A 348 16.62 -52.45 -2.10
N PHE A 349 16.58 -51.16 -1.78
CA PHE A 349 15.37 -50.34 -1.88
C PHE A 349 14.89 -50.26 -3.33
N PRO A 350 13.57 -50.38 -3.59
CA PRO A 350 13.00 -50.17 -4.92
C PRO A 350 13.10 -48.68 -5.32
N GLU A 351 12.96 -48.40 -6.61
CA GLU A 351 12.86 -47.02 -7.10
C GLU A 351 11.67 -46.29 -6.43
N GLY A 352 11.90 -45.07 -5.96
CA GLY A 352 10.89 -44.26 -5.28
C GLY A 352 11.44 -43.36 -4.19
N ASP A 353 10.52 -42.66 -3.51
CA ASP A 353 10.83 -41.82 -2.36
C ASP A 353 10.86 -42.67 -1.08
N GLU A 354 11.99 -42.61 -0.37
CA GLU A 354 12.24 -43.36 0.86
C GLU A 354 12.50 -42.40 2.02
N ARG A 355 11.99 -42.71 3.21
CA ARG A 355 12.26 -41.93 4.43
C ARG A 355 13.23 -42.67 5.33
N LEU A 356 14.39 -42.06 5.56
CA LEU A 356 15.39 -42.53 6.53
C LEU A 356 15.19 -41.82 7.87
N THR A 357 15.29 -42.57 8.96
CA THR A 357 15.21 -42.10 10.33
C THR A 357 16.47 -42.52 11.06
N ILE A 358 17.24 -41.55 11.57
CA ILE A 358 18.44 -41.76 12.37
C ILE A 358 18.11 -41.34 13.80
N ALA A 359 18.11 -42.29 14.73
CA ALA A 359 17.93 -42.04 16.15
C ALA A 359 19.22 -42.34 16.92
N VAL A 360 19.60 -41.47 17.85
CA VAL A 360 20.76 -41.62 18.73
C VAL A 360 20.33 -41.48 20.18
N ILE A 361 20.86 -42.34 21.04
CA ILE A 361 20.72 -42.33 22.49
C ILE A 361 22.11 -42.17 23.11
N ASP A 362 22.26 -41.25 24.05
CA ASP A 362 23.53 -41.05 24.75
C ASP A 362 23.56 -41.75 26.14
N SER A 363 24.68 -41.68 26.85
CA SER A 363 24.84 -42.38 28.14
C SER A 363 23.92 -41.85 29.25
N LEU A 364 23.45 -40.61 29.12
CA LEU A 364 22.43 -39.99 29.98
C LEU A 364 20.99 -40.37 29.57
N LYS A 365 20.82 -41.31 28.64
CA LYS A 365 19.54 -41.78 28.10
C LYS A 365 18.72 -40.68 27.41
N ARG A 366 19.39 -39.63 26.93
CA ARG A 366 18.77 -38.60 26.10
C ARG A 366 18.68 -39.13 24.68
N THR A 367 17.57 -38.86 24.00
CA THR A 367 17.33 -39.33 22.63
C THR A 367 17.17 -38.15 21.68
N VAL A 368 17.66 -38.32 20.46
CA VAL A 368 17.46 -37.38 19.35
C VAL A 368 17.23 -38.16 18.07
N GLN A 369 16.32 -37.67 17.23
CA GLN A 369 15.96 -38.28 15.97
C GLN A 369 16.01 -37.24 14.85
N VAL A 370 16.55 -37.64 13.70
CA VAL A 370 16.54 -36.87 12.46
C VAL A 370 15.97 -37.73 11.34
N ASP A 371 15.04 -37.17 10.57
CA ASP A 371 14.52 -37.81 9.37
C ASP A 371 15.10 -37.15 8.11
N ARG A 372 15.34 -37.96 7.08
CA ARG A 372 15.79 -37.53 5.75
C ARG A 372 14.94 -38.22 4.68
N ASN A 373 14.36 -37.45 3.78
CA ASN A 373 13.80 -38.03 2.56
C ASN A 373 14.93 -38.23 1.56
N ILE A 374 15.00 -39.40 0.92
CA ILE A 374 15.91 -39.69 -0.19
C ILE A 374 15.09 -40.23 -1.35
N LYS A 375 15.65 -40.19 -2.57
CA LYS A 375 15.00 -40.76 -3.75
C LYS A 375 15.89 -41.79 -4.38
N ILE A 376 15.45 -43.04 -4.36
CA ILE A 376 16.10 -44.12 -5.08
C ILE A 376 15.70 -43.97 -6.54
N VAL A 377 16.69 -43.75 -7.40
CA VAL A 377 16.50 -43.66 -8.84
C VAL A 377 17.04 -44.91 -9.50
N SER A 378 16.37 -45.41 -10.53
CA SER A 378 17.01 -46.39 -11.40
C SER A 378 18.35 -45.82 -11.90
N PRO A 379 19.42 -46.61 -12.00
CA PRO A 379 20.70 -46.14 -12.53
C PRO A 379 20.45 -45.41 -13.85
N VAL A 380 20.99 -44.20 -13.97
CA VAL A 380 20.65 -43.25 -15.03
C VAL A 380 21.07 -43.81 -16.39
N ASP A 381 20.10 -44.35 -17.14
CA ASP A 381 20.30 -44.91 -18.48
C ASP A 381 20.37 -43.85 -19.60
N ILE A 382 20.31 -42.56 -19.26
CA ILE A 382 20.21 -41.48 -20.26
C ILE A 382 21.56 -40.79 -20.41
N LEU A 383 22.12 -40.84 -21.62
CA LEU A 383 23.26 -40.02 -22.01
C LEU A 383 22.80 -38.58 -22.23
N THR A 384 23.48 -37.62 -21.61
CA THR A 384 23.21 -36.21 -21.89
C THR A 384 23.98 -35.80 -23.15
N VAL A 385 23.26 -35.30 -24.15
CA VAL A 385 23.82 -34.85 -25.42
C VAL A 385 23.44 -33.39 -25.64
N ASN A 386 24.40 -32.54 -25.98
CA ASN A 386 24.17 -31.12 -26.25
C ASN A 386 24.63 -30.74 -27.65
N ILE A 387 23.77 -30.11 -28.44
CA ILE A 387 24.10 -29.57 -29.78
C ILE A 387 24.54 -28.12 -29.62
N ALA A 388 25.83 -27.83 -29.81
CA ALA A 388 26.41 -26.48 -29.70
C ALA A 388 26.16 -25.62 -30.95
N SER A 389 26.21 -26.24 -32.14
CA SER A 389 25.94 -25.58 -33.43
C SER A 389 25.07 -26.49 -34.31
N PRO A 390 24.07 -25.96 -35.03
CA PRO A 390 23.63 -24.57 -35.01
C PRO A 390 22.97 -24.17 -33.68
N THR A 391 23.01 -22.88 -33.33
CA THR A 391 22.27 -22.36 -32.17
C THR A 391 20.77 -22.37 -32.45
N GLU A 392 19.94 -22.34 -31.39
CA GLU A 392 18.47 -22.32 -31.54
C GLU A 392 18.06 -21.11 -32.41
N GLU A 393 17.25 -21.37 -33.44
CA GLU A 393 16.78 -20.41 -34.44
C GLU A 393 17.86 -19.77 -35.33
N GLN A 394 19.08 -20.30 -35.36
CA GLN A 394 20.13 -19.81 -36.27
C GLN A 394 19.68 -19.88 -37.74
N VAL A 395 19.96 -18.83 -38.50
CA VAL A 395 19.72 -18.78 -39.94
C VAL A 395 20.97 -19.28 -40.66
N VAL A 396 20.82 -20.32 -41.47
CA VAL A 396 21.88 -20.92 -42.30
C VAL A 396 21.52 -20.83 -43.78
N GLN A 397 22.52 -20.73 -44.65
CA GLN A 397 22.31 -20.57 -46.10
C GLN A 397 22.18 -21.94 -46.78
N LYS A 398 21.19 -22.07 -47.68
CA LYS A 398 20.79 -23.31 -48.38
C LYS A 398 21.90 -24.03 -49.17
N GLU A 399 23.00 -23.34 -49.48
CA GLU A 399 24.09 -23.87 -50.30
C GLU A 399 25.45 -23.88 -49.58
N LEU A 400 25.47 -23.48 -48.31
CA LEU A 400 26.67 -23.57 -47.47
C LEU A 400 26.57 -24.80 -46.55
N PRO A 401 27.70 -25.49 -46.29
CA PRO A 401 27.75 -26.50 -45.25
C PRO A 401 27.30 -25.93 -43.90
N VAL A 402 26.39 -26.63 -43.21
CA VAL A 402 25.99 -26.33 -41.84
C VAL A 402 26.92 -27.08 -40.91
N ASP A 403 27.68 -26.36 -40.10
CA ASP A 403 28.53 -26.94 -39.06
C ASP A 403 27.64 -27.46 -37.91
N LEU A 404 27.63 -28.78 -37.75
CA LEU A 404 27.06 -29.47 -36.61
C LEU A 404 28.15 -29.74 -35.59
N GLU A 405 28.00 -29.19 -34.40
CA GLU A 405 28.86 -29.46 -33.25
C GLU A 405 28.03 -29.98 -32.09
N PHE A 406 28.42 -31.09 -31.50
CA PHE A 406 27.77 -31.61 -30.29
C PHE A 406 28.75 -32.28 -29.32
N THR A 407 28.37 -32.29 -28.05
CA THR A 407 29.10 -32.92 -26.94
C THR A 407 28.25 -33.98 -26.25
N VAL A 408 28.84 -35.14 -25.97
CA VAL A 408 28.27 -36.20 -25.12
C VAL A 408 28.84 -36.06 -23.72
N LEU A 409 27.99 -35.84 -22.73
CA LEU A 409 28.39 -35.79 -21.32
C LEU A 409 28.23 -37.18 -20.70
N GLU A 410 29.24 -37.62 -19.94
CA GLU A 410 29.22 -38.84 -19.11
C GLU A 410 29.10 -40.18 -19.88
N GLY A 411 29.25 -40.17 -21.20
CA GLY A 411 29.19 -41.36 -22.06
C GLY A 411 30.52 -42.10 -22.23
N LYS A 412 30.49 -43.42 -22.43
CA LYS A 412 31.70 -44.23 -22.70
C LYS A 412 31.90 -44.45 -24.20
N GLU A 413 33.03 -44.02 -24.74
CA GLU A 413 33.42 -44.26 -26.14
C GLU A 413 33.57 -45.76 -26.46
N PRO A 414 33.29 -46.20 -27.70
CA PRO A 414 32.83 -45.42 -28.84
C PRO A 414 31.32 -45.13 -28.83
N TYR A 415 30.92 -44.04 -29.50
CA TYR A 415 29.53 -43.64 -29.68
C TYR A 415 29.00 -44.06 -31.05
N THR A 416 27.75 -44.51 -31.11
CA THR A 416 26.99 -44.68 -32.35
C THR A 416 26.00 -43.53 -32.47
N CYS A 417 26.16 -42.68 -33.49
CA CYS A 417 25.37 -41.48 -33.71
C CYS A 417 24.40 -41.67 -34.89
N GLU A 418 23.14 -41.27 -34.74
CA GLU A 418 22.13 -41.13 -35.80
C GLU A 418 21.61 -39.69 -35.80
N LEU A 419 21.94 -38.94 -36.85
CA LEU A 419 21.47 -37.58 -37.10
C LEU A 419 20.31 -37.61 -38.09
N LEU A 420 19.22 -36.93 -37.73
CA LEU A 420 18.06 -36.72 -38.58
C LEU A 420 17.73 -35.22 -38.59
N ILE A 421 17.56 -34.61 -39.77
CA ILE A 421 17.08 -33.24 -39.91
C ILE A 421 15.70 -33.29 -40.56
N VAL A 422 14.72 -32.70 -39.88
CA VAL A 422 13.31 -32.74 -40.26
C VAL A 422 12.84 -31.32 -40.58
N GLY A 423 12.33 -31.10 -41.79
CA GLY A 423 11.76 -29.82 -42.19
C GLY A 423 10.34 -29.61 -41.66
N GLU A 424 9.90 -28.34 -41.63
CA GLU A 424 8.52 -27.94 -41.39
C GLU A 424 7.58 -28.72 -42.34
N GLY A 425 6.61 -29.46 -41.77
CA GLY A 425 5.81 -30.46 -42.49
C GLY A 425 6.27 -31.91 -42.33
N ARG A 426 7.23 -32.19 -41.44
CA ARG A 426 7.75 -33.54 -41.09
C ARG A 426 8.36 -34.33 -42.26
N ARG A 427 8.84 -33.64 -43.30
CA ARG A 427 9.64 -34.29 -44.35
C ARG A 427 11.07 -34.46 -43.84
N GLU A 428 11.58 -35.69 -43.92
CA GLU A 428 12.99 -35.99 -43.69
C GLU A 428 13.81 -35.28 -44.76
N VAL A 429 14.67 -34.35 -44.34
CA VAL A 429 15.54 -33.56 -45.22
C VAL A 429 16.91 -34.20 -45.32
N TYR A 430 17.39 -34.78 -44.22
CA TYR A 430 18.72 -35.37 -44.13
C TYR A 430 18.78 -36.46 -43.06
N LYS A 431 19.50 -37.54 -43.32
CA LYS A 431 19.78 -38.60 -42.35
C LYS A 431 21.19 -39.16 -42.53
N LYS A 432 21.94 -39.28 -41.43
CA LYS A 432 23.29 -39.89 -41.41
C LYS A 432 23.49 -40.70 -40.13
N SER A 433 24.16 -41.85 -40.26
CA SER A 433 24.61 -42.65 -39.12
C SER A 433 26.12 -42.87 -39.19
N TRP A 434 26.82 -42.74 -38.05
CA TRP A 434 28.27 -42.94 -37.97
C TRP A 434 28.72 -43.34 -36.56
N LYS A 435 29.99 -43.73 -36.43
CA LYS A 435 30.64 -43.98 -35.14
C LYS A 435 31.60 -42.83 -34.80
N ALA A 436 31.56 -42.34 -33.57
CA ALA A 436 32.46 -41.32 -33.05
C ALA A 436 33.30 -41.90 -31.91
N ASN A 437 34.60 -41.62 -31.93
CA ASN A 437 35.54 -42.05 -30.89
C ASN A 437 35.89 -40.94 -29.89
N ASN A 438 35.26 -39.77 -30.01
CA ASN A 438 35.47 -38.62 -29.13
C ASN A 438 34.12 -38.10 -28.65
N ALA A 439 34.06 -37.61 -27.42
CA ALA A 439 32.86 -36.97 -26.85
C ALA A 439 32.45 -35.66 -27.53
N LEU A 440 33.40 -34.94 -28.14
CA LEU A 440 33.18 -33.77 -28.99
C LEU A 440 33.22 -34.18 -30.46
N VAL A 441 32.14 -33.92 -31.20
CA VAL A 441 32.01 -34.29 -32.60
C VAL A 441 31.69 -33.05 -33.44
N HIS A 442 32.47 -32.84 -34.51
CA HIS A 442 32.22 -31.85 -35.54
C HIS A 442 31.87 -32.56 -36.85
N GLU A 443 30.78 -32.15 -37.48
CA GLU A 443 30.27 -32.72 -38.73
C GLU A 443 29.71 -31.61 -39.61
N GLN A 444 29.82 -31.72 -40.93
CA GLN A 444 29.28 -30.74 -41.87
C GLN A 444 28.13 -31.34 -42.67
N VAL A 445 27.00 -30.63 -42.71
CA VAL A 445 25.79 -31.08 -43.41
C VAL A 445 25.39 -30.07 -44.49
N LEU A 446 25.30 -30.52 -45.75
CA LEU A 446 24.86 -29.69 -46.86
C LEU A 446 23.36 -29.88 -47.12
N LEU A 447 22.56 -28.81 -47.02
CA LEU A 447 21.09 -28.83 -47.12
C LEU A 447 20.56 -28.26 -48.44
N THR A 448 21.03 -28.80 -49.57
CA THR A 448 20.77 -28.22 -50.91
C THR A 448 19.30 -28.21 -51.34
N THR A 449 18.45 -29.08 -50.78
CA THR A 449 17.08 -29.31 -51.25
C THR A 449 15.99 -28.69 -50.37
N TYR A 450 16.34 -28.03 -49.27
CA TYR A 450 15.37 -27.56 -48.27
C TYR A 450 15.49 -26.06 -47.96
N GLU A 451 14.36 -25.41 -47.75
CA GLU A 451 14.25 -24.01 -47.34
C GLU A 451 13.07 -23.88 -46.37
N GLY A 452 13.27 -23.16 -45.27
CA GLY A 452 12.29 -23.08 -44.17
C GLY A 452 12.86 -23.53 -42.82
N LYS A 453 11.97 -23.74 -41.85
CA LYS A 453 12.34 -24.15 -40.48
C LYS A 453 12.67 -25.64 -40.42
N ALA A 454 13.81 -25.98 -39.87
CA ALA A 454 14.25 -27.36 -39.67
C ALA A 454 14.49 -27.67 -38.19
N GLU A 455 14.34 -28.94 -37.81
CA GLU A 455 14.66 -29.49 -36.50
C GLU A 455 15.69 -30.61 -36.65
N ILE A 456 16.81 -30.48 -35.93
CA ILE A 456 17.81 -31.52 -35.75
C ILE A 456 17.32 -32.47 -34.66
N LEU A 457 17.35 -33.77 -34.93
CA LEU A 457 17.16 -34.85 -33.99
C LEU A 457 18.44 -35.71 -34.02
N LEU A 458 19.24 -35.62 -32.97
CA LEU A 458 20.46 -36.41 -32.80
C LEU A 458 20.22 -37.50 -31.76
N ARG A 459 20.42 -38.76 -32.14
CA ARG A 459 20.36 -39.92 -31.25
C ARG A 459 21.77 -40.50 -31.10
N ILE A 460 22.17 -40.80 -29.87
CA ILE A 460 23.49 -41.35 -29.56
C ILE A 460 23.33 -42.57 -28.68
N THR A 461 24.09 -43.62 -28.96
CA THR A 461 24.26 -44.81 -28.11
C THR A 461 25.73 -44.95 -27.74
N ASP A 462 26.07 -45.09 -26.46
CA ASP A 462 27.46 -45.30 -26.02
C ASP A 462 27.85 -46.78 -25.98
N ALA A 463 29.10 -47.08 -25.63
CA ALA A 463 29.61 -48.47 -25.55
C ALA A 463 28.88 -49.33 -24.51
N ASN A 464 28.25 -48.70 -23.51
CA ASN A 464 27.46 -49.36 -22.47
C ASN A 464 25.98 -49.51 -22.88
N GLN A 465 25.63 -49.23 -24.14
CA GLN A 465 24.26 -49.26 -24.67
C GLN A 465 23.29 -48.23 -24.06
N ARG A 466 23.81 -47.22 -23.35
CA ARG A 466 22.99 -46.08 -22.88
C ARG A 466 22.62 -45.22 -24.07
N LYS A 467 21.46 -44.54 -24.00
CA LYS A 467 20.94 -43.75 -25.14
C LYS A 467 20.76 -42.29 -24.75
N GLY A 468 21.10 -41.38 -25.65
CA GLY A 468 20.90 -39.94 -25.53
C GLY A 468 20.19 -39.38 -26.75
N ILE A 469 19.32 -38.39 -26.53
CA ILE A 469 18.62 -37.69 -27.62
C ILE A 469 18.75 -36.19 -27.40
N ALA A 470 19.22 -35.48 -28.42
CA ALA A 470 19.23 -34.01 -28.45
C ALA A 470 18.39 -33.49 -29.61
N ARG A 471 17.76 -32.32 -29.41
CA ARG A 471 16.98 -31.63 -30.42
C ARG A 471 17.35 -30.16 -30.50
N ARG A 472 17.30 -29.59 -31.72
CA ARG A 472 17.64 -28.17 -31.97
C ARG A 472 16.91 -27.64 -33.20
N LYS A 473 16.29 -26.45 -33.13
CA LYS A 473 15.64 -25.83 -34.30
C LYS A 473 16.51 -24.77 -34.94
N PHE A 474 16.44 -24.64 -36.26
CA PHE A 474 17.17 -23.63 -37.05
C PHE A 474 16.42 -23.31 -38.36
N VAL A 475 16.84 -22.29 -39.11
CA VAL A 475 16.16 -21.82 -40.33
C VAL A 475 17.13 -21.89 -41.52
N VAL A 476 16.71 -22.52 -42.62
CA VAL A 476 17.46 -22.57 -43.88
C VAL A 476 16.88 -21.55 -44.85
N PHE A 477 17.70 -20.66 -45.40
CA PHE A 477 17.27 -19.59 -46.31
C PHE A 477 18.09 -19.55 -47.62
N SER A 478 17.44 -19.21 -48.74
CA SER A 478 18.10 -18.98 -50.04
C SER A 478 18.32 -17.48 -50.29
N MET A 479 19.54 -17.05 -50.61
CA MET A 479 19.79 -15.65 -50.98
C MET A 479 19.16 -15.32 -52.35
N TYR A 480 18.15 -14.45 -52.36
CA TYR A 480 17.69 -13.77 -53.58
C TYR A 480 18.77 -12.78 -54.06
N LYS A 481 19.18 -12.87 -55.34
CA LYS A 481 20.05 -11.88 -56.01
C LYS A 481 19.37 -10.50 -55.99
N PRO A 482 20.03 -9.42 -55.51
CA PRO A 482 19.46 -8.08 -55.54
C PRO A 482 19.63 -7.45 -56.94
N THR A 483 18.51 -7.02 -57.53
CA THR A 483 18.49 -6.05 -58.64
C THR A 483 18.44 -4.64 -58.02
N PRO A 484 19.29 -3.68 -58.43
CA PRO A 484 19.34 -2.36 -57.78
C PRO A 484 18.17 -1.47 -58.22
N PRO A 485 17.47 -0.75 -57.32
CA PRO A 485 16.47 0.22 -57.71
C PRO A 485 17.08 1.61 -57.97
N LEU A 486 16.70 2.19 -59.11
CA LEU A 486 16.91 3.59 -59.50
C LEU A 486 16.04 4.52 -58.61
N LEU A 487 16.66 5.53 -58.02
CA LEU A 487 15.98 6.70 -57.45
C LEU A 487 15.58 7.68 -58.55
N PRO A 488 14.40 8.32 -58.46
CA PRO A 488 14.20 9.68 -58.95
C PRO A 488 14.12 10.70 -57.79
N PRO A 489 14.51 11.97 -58.03
CA PRO A 489 14.62 13.01 -57.00
C PRO A 489 13.27 13.64 -56.65
N PRO A 490 13.10 14.26 -55.46
CA PRO A 490 11.89 15.01 -55.14
C PRO A 490 11.92 16.40 -55.82
N PRO A 491 10.80 16.85 -56.41
CA PRO A 491 10.67 18.21 -56.91
C PRO A 491 10.35 19.17 -55.75
N GLY A 492 10.94 20.36 -55.79
CA GLY A 492 10.55 21.49 -54.96
C GLY A 492 9.29 22.16 -55.49
N THR A 493 8.56 22.80 -54.59
CA THR A 493 7.65 23.92 -54.87
C THR A 493 7.60 24.83 -53.65
N ASP A 494 7.98 26.09 -53.87
CA ASP A 494 7.46 27.27 -53.21
C ASP A 494 5.94 27.22 -53.09
N ASP A 495 5.39 27.75 -51.99
CA ASP A 495 4.42 28.85 -52.09
C ASP A 495 4.08 29.43 -50.71
N THR A 496 4.37 30.72 -50.59
CA THR A 496 3.93 31.69 -49.60
C THR A 496 2.44 32.01 -49.73
N ILE A 497 1.62 31.88 -48.68
CA ILE A 497 0.43 32.74 -48.46
C ILE A 497 0.11 32.85 -46.94
N PRO A 498 -0.72 33.80 -46.45
CA PRO A 498 -0.29 34.93 -45.63
C PRO A 498 -0.87 34.91 -44.19
N GLN A 499 -0.30 35.76 -43.32
CA GLN A 499 -0.92 36.10 -42.04
C GLN A 499 -2.15 36.99 -42.27
N ASP A 500 -3.31 36.54 -41.80
CA ASP A 500 -4.54 37.32 -41.67
C ASP A 500 -4.70 37.74 -40.20
N PRO A 501 -4.61 39.06 -39.87
CA PRO A 501 -4.79 39.56 -38.52
C PRO A 501 -6.17 40.21 -38.35
N ASP A 502 -7.27 39.48 -38.56
CA ASP A 502 -8.60 39.97 -38.16
C ASP A 502 -9.61 38.84 -37.91
N GLN A 503 -9.57 38.26 -36.69
CA GLN A 503 -10.73 37.56 -36.12
C GLN A 503 -11.03 38.09 -34.72
N LYS A 504 -11.90 39.10 -34.68
CA LYS A 504 -12.61 39.55 -33.48
C LYS A 504 -13.48 38.41 -32.95
N SER A 505 -13.10 37.86 -31.79
CA SER A 505 -13.94 36.96 -31.01
C SER A 505 -15.03 37.75 -30.26
N PRO A 506 -16.33 37.43 -30.38
CA PRO A 506 -17.39 38.10 -29.67
C PRO A 506 -17.67 37.37 -28.34
N PHE A 507 -16.95 37.70 -27.28
CA PHE A 507 -17.35 37.34 -25.91
C PHE A 507 -17.37 38.59 -25.04
N ARG A 508 -18.43 39.39 -25.19
CA ARG A 508 -18.90 40.26 -24.11
C ARG A 508 -19.73 39.40 -23.16
N ILE A 509 -19.11 38.92 -22.09
CA ILE A 509 -19.83 38.41 -20.92
C ILE A 509 -19.84 39.53 -19.88
N THR A 510 -20.88 40.36 -19.91
CA THR A 510 -21.30 41.15 -18.75
C THR A 510 -22.26 40.31 -17.92
N ASP A 511 -21.73 39.28 -17.26
CA ASP A 511 -22.44 38.64 -16.15
C ASP A 511 -21.74 39.03 -14.86
N VAL A 512 -22.28 40.05 -14.21
CA VAL A 512 -21.96 40.37 -12.82
C VAL A 512 -22.54 39.22 -11.99
N LYS A 513 -21.76 38.15 -11.80
CA LYS A 513 -22.09 37.11 -10.83
C LYS A 513 -22.27 37.79 -9.47
N SER A 514 -23.40 37.50 -8.82
CA SER A 514 -23.70 38.04 -7.49
C SER A 514 -22.57 37.68 -6.51
N GLY A 515 -22.38 38.50 -5.47
CA GLY A 515 -21.37 38.23 -4.43
C GLY A 515 -21.50 36.82 -3.84
N ALA A 516 -22.71 36.28 -3.77
CA ALA A 516 -22.98 34.91 -3.33
C ALA A 516 -22.39 33.83 -4.26
N ALA A 517 -22.45 34.01 -5.58
CA ALA A 517 -21.89 33.08 -6.55
C ALA A 517 -20.34 33.08 -6.50
N ILE A 518 -19.73 34.24 -6.24
CA ILE A 518 -18.28 34.36 -6.07
C ILE A 518 -17.85 33.70 -4.75
N GLN A 519 -18.57 33.94 -3.65
CA GLN A 519 -18.30 33.28 -2.36
C GLN A 519 -18.44 31.76 -2.45
N LYS A 520 -19.45 31.25 -3.16
CA LYS A 520 -19.60 29.81 -3.41
C LYS A 520 -18.40 29.26 -4.19
N LEU A 521 -18.01 29.92 -5.28
CA LEU A 521 -16.86 29.49 -6.09
C LEU A 521 -15.58 29.47 -5.25
N LEU A 522 -15.35 30.47 -4.41
CA LEU A 522 -14.18 30.53 -3.51
C LEU A 522 -14.20 29.36 -2.50
N LYS A 523 -15.37 29.07 -1.92
CA LYS A 523 -15.56 27.95 -0.99
C LYS A 523 -15.30 26.59 -1.65
N ASP A 524 -15.72 26.43 -2.92
CA ASP A 524 -15.50 25.20 -3.68
C ASP A 524 -14.00 25.01 -4.01
N TYR A 525 -13.25 26.09 -4.29
CA TYR A 525 -11.79 26.05 -4.44
C TYR A 525 -11.08 25.68 -3.14
N GLN A 526 -11.49 26.25 -2.00
CA GLN A 526 -10.95 25.90 -0.68
C GLN A 526 -11.19 24.42 -0.31
N ALA A 527 -12.40 23.90 -0.59
CA ALA A 527 -12.71 22.49 -0.37
C ALA A 527 -11.88 21.55 -1.27
N THR A 528 -11.59 22.00 -2.49
CA THR A 528 -10.73 21.29 -3.46
C THR A 528 -9.27 21.25 -2.99
N GLU A 529 -8.76 22.37 -2.48
CA GLU A 529 -7.43 22.50 -1.91
C GLU A 529 -7.24 21.58 -0.69
N GLU A 530 -8.21 21.53 0.22
CA GLU A 530 -8.16 20.63 1.39
C GLU A 530 -8.17 19.14 0.97
N ARG A 531 -8.86 18.77 -0.11
CA ARG A 531 -8.80 17.41 -0.66
C ARG A 531 -7.41 17.10 -1.23
N LEU A 532 -6.82 18.01 -2.01
CA LEU A 532 -5.46 17.84 -2.53
C LEU A 532 -4.43 17.73 -1.41
N ARG A 533 -4.57 18.52 -0.34
CA ARG A 533 -3.72 18.45 0.86
C ARG A 533 -3.72 17.04 1.48
N LYS A 534 -4.88 16.38 1.56
CA LYS A 534 -4.99 15.00 2.05
C LYS A 534 -4.28 14.00 1.15
N HIS A 535 -4.39 14.13 -0.17
CA HIS A 535 -3.67 13.29 -1.13
C HIS A 535 -2.15 13.49 -1.04
N ARG A 536 -1.71 14.75 -0.85
CA ARG A 536 -0.30 15.09 -0.68
C ARG A 536 0.27 14.52 0.61
N ALA A 537 -0.41 14.72 1.74
CA ALA A 537 -0.01 14.14 3.02
C ALA A 537 0.08 12.60 2.99
N TYR A 538 -0.80 11.94 2.21
CA TYR A 538 -0.70 10.51 1.98
C TYR A 538 0.58 10.14 1.22
N LEU A 539 0.92 10.84 0.14
CA LEU A 539 2.18 10.64 -0.60
C LEU A 539 3.42 10.91 0.25
N ASP A 540 3.40 11.99 1.03
CA ASP A 540 4.54 12.39 1.87
C ASP A 540 4.84 11.35 2.95
N SER A 541 3.84 10.55 3.36
CA SER A 541 4.04 9.41 4.26
C SER A 541 4.93 8.29 3.69
N PHE A 542 5.25 8.35 2.39
CA PHE A 542 6.14 7.42 1.68
C PHE A 542 7.44 8.06 1.21
N SER A 543 7.69 9.34 1.54
CA SER A 543 8.86 10.09 1.06
C SER A 543 10.22 9.50 1.49
N SER A 544 10.24 8.68 2.55
CA SER A 544 11.44 7.96 3.01
C SER A 544 11.69 6.63 2.30
N ASP A 545 10.77 6.16 1.44
CA ASP A 545 10.88 4.91 0.69
C ASP A 545 11.17 5.22 -0.79
N GLU A 546 12.47 5.40 -1.08
CA GLU A 546 12.98 5.83 -2.38
C GLU A 546 12.62 4.84 -3.50
N GLU A 547 12.51 3.54 -3.19
CA GLU A 547 12.16 2.50 -4.16
C GLU A 547 10.65 2.52 -4.48
N LEU A 548 9.80 2.81 -3.48
CA LEU A 548 8.37 2.99 -3.69
C LEU A 548 8.06 4.28 -4.47
N MET A 549 8.80 5.37 -4.21
CA MET A 549 8.65 6.63 -4.93
C MET A 549 9.04 6.55 -6.41
N GLN A 550 9.85 5.58 -6.83
CA GLN A 550 10.16 5.34 -8.25
C GLN A 550 9.08 4.53 -9.01
N ASP A 551 8.02 4.06 -8.34
CA ASP A 551 6.97 3.29 -9.02
C ASP A 551 6.21 4.16 -10.05
N PRO A 552 6.06 3.70 -11.32
CA PRO A 552 5.39 4.48 -12.37
C PRO A 552 3.97 4.90 -12.03
N ALA A 553 3.22 4.10 -11.26
CA ALA A 553 1.85 4.44 -10.86
C ALA A 553 1.84 5.60 -9.84
N LEU A 554 2.78 5.60 -8.89
CA LEU A 554 2.98 6.68 -7.92
C LEU A 554 3.48 7.97 -8.60
N GLN A 555 4.33 7.86 -9.62
CA GLN A 555 4.78 9.00 -10.42
C GLN A 555 3.64 9.63 -11.24
N VAL A 556 2.77 8.82 -11.85
CA VAL A 556 1.55 9.31 -12.51
C VAL A 556 0.61 9.97 -11.51
N TYR A 557 0.48 9.38 -10.31
CA TYR A 557 -0.33 9.91 -9.23
C TYR A 557 0.18 11.29 -8.74
N LEU A 558 1.47 11.40 -8.46
CA LEU A 558 2.15 12.64 -8.07
C LEU A 558 2.02 13.72 -9.15
N LYS A 559 2.23 13.37 -10.42
CA LYS A 559 2.08 14.30 -11.55
C LYS A 559 0.66 14.89 -11.62
N ARG A 560 -0.37 14.09 -11.35
CA ARG A 560 -1.77 14.55 -11.35
C ARG A 560 -2.11 15.44 -10.15
N ILE A 561 -1.50 15.20 -9.00
CA ILE A 561 -1.61 16.10 -7.83
C ILE A 561 -0.98 17.45 -8.15
N ILE A 562 0.23 17.47 -8.70
CA ILE A 562 0.92 18.71 -9.12
C ILE A 562 0.09 19.48 -10.17
N GLU A 563 -0.47 18.78 -11.17
CA GLU A 563 -1.34 19.40 -12.17
C GLU A 563 -2.58 20.05 -11.52
N ALA A 564 -3.20 19.36 -10.56
CA ALA A 564 -4.37 19.88 -9.86
C ALA A 564 -4.02 21.09 -8.97
N GLU A 565 -2.90 21.05 -8.25
CA GLU A 565 -2.38 22.17 -7.45
C GLU A 565 -2.12 23.42 -8.31
N GLN A 566 -1.47 23.26 -9.46
CA GLN A 566 -1.23 24.35 -10.41
C GLN A 566 -2.53 24.98 -10.93
N ARG A 567 -3.54 24.15 -11.22
CA ARG A 567 -4.86 24.63 -11.67
C ARG A 567 -5.65 25.31 -10.56
N VAL A 568 -5.52 24.88 -9.30
CA VAL A 568 -6.10 25.58 -8.14
C VAL A 568 -5.53 27.00 -8.05
N GLN A 569 -4.20 27.14 -8.18
CA GLN A 569 -3.54 28.44 -8.17
C GLN A 569 -4.00 29.35 -9.32
N GLN A 570 -4.07 28.81 -10.55
CA GLN A 570 -4.61 29.53 -11.71
C GLN A 570 -6.08 29.95 -11.49
N GLY A 571 -6.88 29.10 -10.84
CA GLY A 571 -8.26 29.41 -10.47
C GLY A 571 -8.37 30.62 -9.55
N TYR A 572 -7.53 30.72 -8.51
CA TYR A 572 -7.49 31.89 -7.63
C TYR A 572 -7.06 33.17 -8.37
N GLU A 573 -6.10 33.08 -9.30
CA GLU A 573 -5.69 34.21 -10.13
C GLU A 573 -6.82 34.68 -11.06
N LEU A 574 -7.56 33.75 -11.66
CA LEU A 574 -8.73 34.07 -12.49
C LEU A 574 -9.85 34.73 -11.67
N ILE A 575 -10.08 34.28 -10.44
CA ILE A 575 -11.04 34.91 -9.51
C ILE A 575 -10.59 36.34 -9.16
N ARG A 576 -9.30 36.54 -8.87
CA ARG A 576 -8.71 37.88 -8.59
C ARG A 576 -8.81 38.80 -9.82
N GLY A 577 -8.61 38.26 -11.01
CA GLY A 577 -8.77 38.94 -12.30
C GLY A 577 -10.22 39.10 -12.78
N LYS A 578 -11.21 38.73 -11.95
CA LYS A 578 -12.65 38.78 -12.26
C LYS A 578 -13.08 37.94 -13.48
N ARG A 579 -12.32 36.90 -13.84
CA ARG A 579 -12.59 35.94 -14.94
C ARG A 579 -13.33 34.70 -14.44
N TYR A 580 -14.53 34.89 -13.88
CA TYR A 580 -15.23 33.85 -13.10
C TYR A 580 -15.70 32.64 -13.92
N ALA A 581 -16.04 32.80 -15.20
CA ALA A 581 -16.45 31.68 -16.05
C ALA A 581 -15.28 30.72 -16.31
N GLU A 582 -14.08 31.26 -16.48
CA GLU A 582 -12.86 30.48 -16.68
C GLU A 582 -12.42 29.80 -15.38
N ALA A 583 -12.53 30.50 -14.24
CA ALA A 583 -12.32 29.90 -12.93
C ALA A 583 -13.28 28.73 -12.67
N GLU A 584 -14.54 28.82 -13.09
CA GLU A 584 -15.49 27.71 -12.97
C GLU A 584 -15.13 26.52 -13.88
N ASN A 585 -14.61 26.80 -15.09
CA ASN A 585 -14.14 25.74 -15.98
C ASN A 585 -12.90 25.02 -15.41
N GLN A 586 -11.95 25.76 -14.85
CA GLN A 586 -10.80 25.17 -14.15
C GLN A 586 -11.25 24.30 -12.99
N LEU A 587 -12.23 24.74 -12.19
CA LEU A 587 -12.77 23.96 -11.08
C LEU A 587 -13.36 22.61 -11.56
N LYS A 588 -14.10 22.60 -12.68
CA LYS A 588 -14.63 21.36 -13.28
C LYS A 588 -13.53 20.39 -13.72
N ILE A 589 -12.42 20.92 -14.26
CA ILE A 589 -11.26 20.10 -14.63
C ILE A 589 -10.60 19.53 -13.38
N ILE A 590 -10.39 20.34 -12.35
CA ILE A 590 -9.79 19.89 -11.09
C ILE A 590 -10.65 18.81 -10.43
N GLN A 591 -11.98 18.97 -10.42
CA GLN A 591 -12.90 17.97 -9.89
C GLN A 591 -12.82 16.62 -10.63
N ARG A 592 -12.59 16.62 -11.95
CA ARG A 592 -12.33 15.37 -12.70
C ARG A 592 -11.00 14.75 -12.33
N ILE A 593 -9.96 15.55 -12.14
CA ILE A 593 -8.64 15.07 -11.68
C ILE A 593 -8.76 14.47 -10.28
N LEU A 594 -9.48 15.12 -9.37
CA LEU A 594 -9.74 14.60 -8.01
C LEU A 594 -10.49 13.28 -8.03
N GLY A 595 -11.53 13.12 -8.86
CA GLY A 595 -12.21 11.82 -9.00
C GLY A 595 -11.26 10.72 -9.46
N PHE A 596 -10.33 11.02 -10.38
CA PHE A 596 -9.28 10.08 -10.77
C PHE A 596 -8.28 9.80 -9.62
N LEU A 597 -7.95 10.80 -8.80
CA LEU A 597 -7.04 10.66 -7.67
C LEU A 597 -7.66 9.85 -6.53
N ASP A 598 -8.96 9.93 -6.28
CA ASP A 598 -9.66 9.08 -5.30
C ASP A 598 -9.63 7.61 -5.74
N ASP A 599 -9.99 7.35 -6.99
CA ASP A 599 -9.95 6.01 -7.59
C ASP A 599 -8.53 5.41 -7.59
N SER A 600 -7.52 6.26 -7.80
CA SER A 600 -6.12 5.85 -7.84
C SER A 600 -5.53 5.70 -6.43
N LEU A 601 -6.03 6.44 -5.43
CA LEU A 601 -5.60 6.31 -4.04
C LEU A 601 -5.85 4.91 -3.51
N GLU A 602 -7.03 4.34 -3.79
CA GLU A 602 -7.37 2.97 -3.38
C GLU A 602 -6.49 1.92 -4.08
N LYS A 603 -6.09 2.17 -5.34
CA LYS A 603 -5.10 1.32 -6.01
C LYS A 603 -3.74 1.42 -5.34
N VAL A 604 -3.26 2.63 -5.08
CA VAL A 604 -1.95 2.84 -4.42
C VAL A 604 -1.95 2.17 -3.05
N LYS A 605 -3.02 2.30 -2.26
CA LYS A 605 -3.21 1.57 -0.99
C LYS A 605 -3.12 0.05 -1.19
N SER A 606 -3.77 -0.49 -2.22
CA SER A 606 -3.71 -1.94 -2.53
C SER A 606 -2.31 -2.41 -2.93
N ILE A 607 -1.57 -1.59 -3.69
CA ILE A 607 -0.19 -1.86 -4.11
C ILE A 607 0.75 -1.83 -2.91
N VAL A 608 0.65 -0.80 -2.05
CA VAL A 608 1.44 -0.67 -0.82
C VAL A 608 1.15 -1.82 0.15
N LYS A 609 -0.12 -2.26 0.24
CA LYS A 609 -0.52 -3.43 1.04
C LYS A 609 0.11 -4.72 0.50
N ALA A 610 -0.02 -4.99 -0.80
CA ALA A 610 0.58 -6.15 -1.45
C ALA A 610 2.12 -6.18 -1.34
N PHE A 611 2.75 -5.00 -1.42
CA PHE A 611 4.19 -4.82 -1.22
C PHE A 611 4.64 -5.16 0.20
N ARG A 612 3.85 -4.80 1.22
CA ARG A 612 4.15 -5.12 2.63
C ARG A 612 3.84 -6.56 3.01
N GLU A 613 2.93 -7.21 2.28
CA GLU A 613 2.39 -8.54 2.60
C GLU A 613 3.11 -9.70 1.89
N THR A 614 3.80 -9.49 0.77
CA THR A 614 4.56 -10.57 0.10
C THR A 614 5.93 -10.76 0.74
N LYS A 615 6.03 -11.62 1.75
CA LYS A 615 7.23 -11.84 2.56
C LYS A 615 8.09 -13.03 2.13
N GLY A 616 7.74 -13.76 1.06
CA GLY A 616 8.58 -14.86 0.60
C GLY A 616 8.29 -15.43 -0.80
N PRO A 617 9.20 -16.26 -1.32
CA PRO A 617 9.09 -16.88 -2.64
C PRO A 617 7.88 -17.83 -2.78
N GLU A 618 7.45 -18.47 -1.69
CA GLU A 618 6.28 -19.35 -1.67
C GLU A 618 4.96 -18.60 -1.88
N GLU A 619 4.84 -17.40 -1.30
CA GLU A 619 3.65 -16.55 -1.47
C GLU A 619 3.56 -16.00 -2.90
N LEU A 620 4.70 -15.65 -3.50
CA LEU A 620 4.74 -15.22 -4.90
C LEU A 620 4.30 -16.34 -5.85
N VAL A 621 4.68 -17.59 -5.58
CA VAL A 621 4.22 -18.76 -6.36
C VAL A 621 2.71 -18.95 -6.24
N ARG A 622 2.15 -18.87 -5.02
CA ARG A 622 0.69 -18.96 -4.82
C ARG A 622 -0.06 -17.84 -5.53
N ALA A 623 0.46 -16.61 -5.46
CA ALA A 623 -0.17 -15.47 -6.10
C ALA A 623 -0.12 -15.56 -7.63
N LEU A 624 0.97 -16.08 -8.20
CA LEU A 624 1.06 -16.36 -9.65
C LEU A 624 0.07 -17.44 -10.10
N GLN A 625 -0.19 -18.45 -9.27
CA GLN A 625 -1.20 -19.47 -9.56
C GLN A 625 -2.61 -18.90 -9.60
N GLN A 626 -2.98 -18.07 -8.62
CA GLN A 626 -4.29 -17.39 -8.60
C GLN A 626 -4.50 -16.45 -9.79
N ILE A 627 -3.45 -15.74 -10.22
CA ILE A 627 -3.52 -14.89 -11.42
C ILE A 627 -3.72 -15.73 -12.68
N GLU A 628 -3.07 -16.89 -12.79
CA GLU A 628 -3.24 -17.78 -13.94
C GLU A 628 -4.68 -18.28 -14.07
N GLU A 629 -5.29 -18.71 -12.97
CA GLU A 629 -6.70 -19.12 -12.93
C GLU A 629 -7.62 -17.99 -13.42
N LYS A 630 -7.37 -16.77 -12.95
CA LYS A 630 -8.14 -15.59 -13.35
C LYS A 630 -7.94 -15.19 -14.82
N LEU A 631 -6.72 -15.32 -15.36
CA LEU A 631 -6.47 -15.07 -16.79
C LEU A 631 -7.12 -16.15 -17.67
N ASN A 632 -7.18 -17.40 -17.21
CA ASN A 632 -7.89 -18.47 -17.91
C ASN A 632 -9.40 -18.21 -17.98
N TYR A 633 -10.00 -17.67 -16.90
CA TYR A 633 -11.39 -17.19 -16.93
C TYR A 633 -11.60 -16.12 -18.02
N HIS A 634 -10.73 -15.10 -18.05
CA HIS A 634 -10.79 -14.04 -19.07
C HIS A 634 -10.61 -14.57 -20.50
N GLN A 635 -9.79 -15.60 -20.70
CA GLN A 635 -9.60 -16.25 -22.00
C GLN A 635 -10.85 -16.98 -22.48
N LYS A 636 -11.57 -17.64 -21.56
CA LYS A 636 -12.85 -18.27 -21.88
C LYS A 636 -13.88 -17.23 -22.31
N LEU A 637 -13.97 -16.11 -21.57
CA LEU A 637 -14.86 -15.00 -21.91
C LEU A 637 -14.56 -14.40 -23.30
N VAL A 638 -13.28 -14.19 -23.65
CA VAL A 638 -12.90 -13.73 -25.00
C VAL A 638 -13.35 -14.72 -26.07
N THR A 639 -13.12 -16.01 -25.86
CA THR A 639 -13.50 -17.07 -26.80
C THR A 639 -15.01 -17.07 -27.05
N GLU A 640 -15.81 -16.89 -26.00
CA GLU A 640 -17.27 -16.78 -26.10
C GLU A 640 -17.71 -15.50 -26.82
N VAL A 641 -17.14 -14.33 -26.48
CA VAL A 641 -17.47 -13.06 -27.13
C VAL A 641 -17.07 -13.05 -28.62
N GLU A 642 -15.99 -13.73 -28.99
CA GLU A 642 -15.55 -13.87 -30.37
C GLU A 642 -16.48 -14.72 -31.24
N THR A 643 -17.38 -15.53 -30.65
CA THR A 643 -18.42 -16.24 -31.40
C THR A 643 -19.55 -15.32 -31.88
N HIS A 644 -19.62 -14.08 -31.38
CA HIS A 644 -20.69 -13.13 -31.71
C HIS A 644 -20.22 -12.09 -32.75
N GLU A 645 -20.63 -12.26 -34.00
CA GLU A 645 -20.25 -11.43 -35.19
C GLU A 645 -20.31 -9.92 -34.94
N ASP A 646 -21.39 -9.45 -34.29
CA ASP A 646 -21.66 -8.03 -34.04
C ASP A 646 -20.80 -7.39 -32.94
N ILE A 647 -20.12 -8.21 -32.12
CA ILE A 647 -19.38 -7.77 -30.93
C ILE A 647 -17.88 -7.96 -31.13
N LYS A 648 -17.47 -9.01 -31.85
CA LYS A 648 -16.06 -9.26 -32.20
C LYS A 648 -15.38 -8.08 -32.89
N LYS A 649 -16.13 -7.29 -33.68
CA LYS A 649 -15.62 -6.10 -34.39
C LYS A 649 -15.49 -4.86 -33.50
N SER A 650 -15.95 -4.91 -32.25
CA SER A 650 -15.82 -3.79 -31.31
C SER A 650 -14.37 -3.55 -30.95
N HIS A 651 -13.89 -2.31 -31.11
CA HIS A 651 -12.55 -1.90 -30.72
C HIS A 651 -12.22 -2.25 -29.25
N VAL A 652 -13.23 -2.21 -28.37
CA VAL A 652 -13.09 -2.55 -26.94
C VAL A 652 -12.73 -4.04 -26.76
N VAL A 653 -13.34 -4.94 -27.53
CA VAL A 653 -13.12 -6.39 -27.45
C VAL A 653 -11.78 -6.78 -28.06
N ILE A 654 -11.38 -6.14 -29.17
CA ILE A 654 -10.06 -6.33 -29.77
C ILE A 654 -8.97 -5.88 -28.77
N GLN A 655 -9.14 -4.70 -28.16
CA GLN A 655 -8.19 -4.20 -27.17
C GLN A 655 -8.18 -5.09 -25.91
N TYR A 656 -9.30 -5.69 -25.54
CA TYR A 656 -9.40 -6.66 -24.46
C TYR A 656 -8.55 -7.91 -24.71
N ALA A 657 -8.73 -8.54 -25.88
CA ALA A 657 -7.98 -9.72 -26.28
C ALA A 657 -6.47 -9.46 -26.39
N LEU A 658 -6.07 -8.30 -26.90
CA LEU A 658 -4.66 -7.89 -26.95
C LEU A 658 -4.03 -7.74 -25.55
N ASN A 659 -4.73 -7.10 -24.63
CA ASN A 659 -4.26 -6.96 -23.25
C ASN A 659 -4.23 -8.30 -22.49
N LEU A 660 -5.14 -9.21 -22.82
CA LEU A 660 -5.15 -10.56 -22.25
C LEU A 660 -3.93 -11.37 -22.71
N ARG A 661 -3.58 -11.30 -24.00
CA ARG A 661 -2.38 -11.94 -24.55
C ARG A 661 -1.09 -11.38 -23.95
N ASP A 662 -1.04 -10.06 -23.74
CA ASP A 662 0.07 -9.40 -23.03
C ASP A 662 0.17 -9.90 -21.58
N ALA A 663 -0.95 -10.00 -20.86
CA ALA A 663 -0.99 -10.52 -19.50
C ALA A 663 -0.47 -11.97 -19.39
N PHE A 664 -0.87 -12.88 -20.29
CA PHE A 664 -0.32 -14.24 -20.33
C PHE A 664 1.19 -14.27 -20.62
N THR A 665 1.67 -13.36 -21.48
CA THR A 665 3.11 -13.24 -21.76
C THR A 665 3.87 -12.83 -20.51
N LYS A 666 3.35 -11.85 -19.76
CA LYS A 666 3.94 -11.38 -18.50
C LYS A 666 3.87 -12.43 -17.39
N LEU A 667 2.79 -13.22 -17.32
CA LEU A 667 2.69 -14.36 -16.40
C LEU A 667 3.78 -15.40 -16.67
N ARG A 668 4.04 -15.72 -17.94
CA ARG A 668 5.11 -16.64 -18.33
C ARG A 668 6.49 -16.10 -17.94
N GLU A 669 6.77 -14.83 -18.24
CA GLU A 669 8.01 -14.15 -17.82
C GLU A 669 8.21 -14.25 -16.30
N CYS A 670 7.18 -13.98 -15.50
CA CYS A 670 7.25 -14.10 -14.05
C CYS A 670 7.56 -15.52 -13.58
N LYS A 671 6.89 -16.54 -14.15
CA LYS A 671 7.11 -17.94 -13.77
C LYS A 671 8.53 -18.40 -14.08
N GLU A 672 9.08 -18.01 -15.22
CA GLU A 672 10.48 -18.32 -15.58
C GLU A 672 11.48 -17.66 -14.62
N LEU A 673 11.22 -16.43 -14.20
CA LEU A 673 12.07 -15.73 -13.24
C LEU A 673 12.02 -16.34 -11.84
N VAL A 674 10.84 -16.79 -11.41
CA VAL A 674 10.68 -17.54 -10.16
C VAL A 674 11.41 -18.89 -10.22
N ARG A 675 11.33 -19.61 -11.35
CA ARG A 675 12.09 -20.86 -11.59
C ARG A 675 13.60 -20.61 -11.56
N GLY A 676 14.06 -19.52 -12.15
CA GLY A 676 15.45 -19.06 -12.13
C GLY A 676 15.91 -18.46 -10.79
N LYS A 677 15.07 -18.50 -9.74
CA LYS A 677 15.34 -17.93 -8.40
C LYS A 677 15.67 -16.43 -8.41
N ASN A 678 15.29 -15.70 -9.45
CA ASN A 678 15.46 -14.24 -9.55
C ASN A 678 14.22 -13.52 -8.99
N TYR A 679 14.03 -13.64 -7.67
CA TYR A 679 12.79 -13.22 -7.01
C TYR A 679 12.55 -11.71 -7.06
N GLN A 680 13.60 -10.89 -6.97
CA GLN A 680 13.46 -9.43 -7.08
C GLN A 680 12.94 -9.01 -8.46
N TYR A 681 13.46 -9.60 -9.53
CA TYR A 681 13.01 -9.29 -10.88
C TYR A 681 11.63 -9.91 -11.18
N ALA A 682 11.35 -11.10 -10.63
CA ALA A 682 10.02 -11.70 -10.66
C ALA A 682 8.97 -10.81 -9.98
N GLN A 683 9.28 -10.21 -8.82
CA GLN A 683 8.39 -9.27 -8.13
C GLN A 683 8.11 -8.01 -8.97
N ARG A 684 9.11 -7.47 -9.69
CA ARG A 684 8.91 -6.34 -10.60
C ARG A 684 7.98 -6.71 -11.77
N ARG A 685 8.17 -7.86 -12.39
CA ARG A 685 7.30 -8.36 -13.47
C ARG A 685 5.90 -8.70 -12.98
N PHE A 686 5.78 -9.22 -11.76
CA PHE A 686 4.50 -9.53 -11.12
C PHE A 686 3.63 -8.28 -10.93
N ARG A 687 4.24 -7.13 -10.62
CA ARG A 687 3.51 -5.84 -10.55
C ARG A 687 2.90 -5.43 -11.90
N LEU A 688 3.66 -5.55 -12.98
CA LEU A 688 3.16 -5.26 -14.34
C LEU A 688 2.02 -6.19 -14.74
N LEU A 689 2.14 -7.47 -14.37
CA LEU A 689 1.10 -8.47 -14.56
C LEU A 689 -0.18 -8.11 -13.78
N LEU A 690 -0.07 -7.73 -12.51
CA LEU A 690 -1.21 -7.35 -11.67
C LEU A 690 -1.98 -6.15 -12.26
N HIS A 691 -1.26 -5.14 -12.76
CA HIS A 691 -1.86 -3.98 -13.42
C HIS A 691 -2.63 -4.37 -14.69
N ARG A 692 -2.14 -5.36 -15.45
CA ARG A 692 -2.84 -5.91 -16.62
C ARG A 692 -4.10 -6.67 -16.25
N VAL A 693 -4.05 -7.49 -15.20
CA VAL A 693 -5.23 -8.21 -14.67
C VAL A 693 -6.30 -7.22 -14.22
N GLN A 694 -5.94 -6.17 -13.49
CA GLN A 694 -6.89 -5.13 -13.07
C GLN A 694 -7.50 -4.35 -14.24
N TYR A 695 -6.72 -4.14 -15.32
CA TYR A 695 -7.26 -3.54 -16.54
C TYR A 695 -8.29 -4.47 -17.19
N LEU A 696 -8.01 -5.77 -17.26
CA LEU A 696 -8.95 -6.77 -17.78
C LEU A 696 -10.24 -6.77 -16.97
N ASP A 697 -10.20 -6.79 -15.64
CA ASP A 697 -11.42 -6.73 -14.82
C ASP A 697 -12.30 -5.49 -15.13
N ARG A 698 -11.67 -4.32 -15.38
CA ARG A 698 -12.41 -3.10 -15.75
C ARG A 698 -12.97 -3.14 -17.16
N ALA A 699 -12.20 -3.69 -18.08
CA ALA A 699 -12.61 -3.78 -19.46
C ALA A 699 -13.71 -4.85 -19.63
N GLU A 700 -13.72 -5.89 -18.78
CA GLU A 700 -14.81 -6.85 -18.64
C GLU A 700 -16.10 -6.12 -18.25
N GLN A 701 -16.06 -5.30 -17.20
CA GLN A 701 -17.20 -4.49 -16.77
C GLN A 701 -17.71 -3.58 -17.89
N LYS A 702 -16.82 -2.96 -18.67
CA LYS A 702 -17.22 -2.16 -19.84
C LYS A 702 -17.85 -2.99 -20.94
N ILE A 703 -17.33 -4.18 -21.22
CA ILE A 703 -17.93 -5.11 -22.19
C ILE A 703 -19.33 -5.51 -21.70
N ARG A 704 -19.51 -5.80 -20.41
CA ARG A 704 -20.81 -6.10 -19.79
C ARG A 704 -21.80 -4.93 -19.94
N VAL A 705 -21.37 -3.69 -19.68
CA VAL A 705 -22.22 -2.50 -19.88
C VAL A 705 -22.57 -2.28 -21.36
N ILE A 706 -21.65 -2.54 -22.29
CA ILE A 706 -21.93 -2.43 -23.73
C ILE A 706 -22.94 -3.51 -24.18
N LEU A 707 -22.79 -4.74 -23.67
CA LEU A 707 -23.74 -5.82 -23.91
C LEU A 707 -25.12 -5.47 -23.34
N GLN A 708 -25.16 -4.89 -22.14
CA GLN A 708 -26.37 -4.41 -21.47
C GLN A 708 -27.05 -3.28 -22.25
N ALA A 709 -26.29 -2.26 -22.69
CA ALA A 709 -26.84 -1.14 -23.46
C ALA A 709 -27.40 -1.60 -24.81
N LYS A 710 -26.70 -2.51 -25.51
CA LYS A 710 -27.22 -3.11 -26.75
C LYS A 710 -28.48 -3.94 -26.52
N LEU A 711 -28.57 -4.62 -25.37
CA LEU A 711 -29.76 -5.39 -25.00
C LEU A 711 -30.95 -4.48 -24.69
N THR A 712 -30.76 -3.44 -23.89
CA THR A 712 -31.80 -2.45 -23.58
C THR A 712 -32.28 -1.72 -24.83
N GLN A 713 -31.35 -1.28 -25.69
CA GLN A 713 -31.69 -0.66 -26.97
C GLN A 713 -32.53 -1.59 -27.85
N GLN A 714 -32.17 -2.88 -27.94
CA GLN A 714 -32.94 -3.85 -28.71
C GLN A 714 -34.34 -4.08 -28.12
N ILE A 715 -34.48 -4.10 -26.80
CA ILE A 715 -35.79 -4.23 -26.14
C ILE A 715 -36.66 -2.98 -26.37
N GLU A 716 -36.06 -1.78 -26.38
CA GLU A 716 -36.75 -0.51 -26.65
C GLU A 716 -37.18 -0.38 -28.12
N GLU A 717 -36.32 -0.76 -29.06
CA GLU A 717 -36.66 -0.85 -30.49
C GLU A 717 -37.83 -1.81 -30.74
N LEU A 718 -37.93 -2.86 -29.92
CA LEU A 718 -39.01 -3.85 -29.97
C LEU A 718 -40.31 -3.43 -29.27
N THR A 719 -40.30 -2.35 -28.48
CA THR A 719 -41.51 -1.87 -27.79
C THR A 719 -42.13 -0.63 -28.43
N ASN A 720 -41.38 0.12 -29.25
CA ASN A 720 -41.81 1.43 -29.75
C ASN A 720 -42.21 1.48 -31.23
N VAL A 721 -42.15 0.37 -31.98
CA VAL A 721 -42.46 0.35 -33.42
C VAL A 721 -43.74 -0.45 -33.70
N LYS A 722 -44.54 -0.04 -34.70
CA LYS A 722 -45.54 -0.92 -35.35
C LYS A 722 -44.82 -2.08 -36.03
N LEU A 723 -44.42 -3.08 -35.26
CA LEU A 723 -43.60 -4.19 -35.74
C LEU A 723 -44.39 -5.07 -36.70
N THR A 724 -43.77 -5.44 -37.80
CA THR A 724 -44.31 -6.46 -38.69
C THR A 724 -44.15 -7.84 -38.03
N GLN A 725 -44.90 -8.85 -38.48
CA GLN A 725 -44.75 -10.24 -38.04
C GLN A 725 -43.30 -10.74 -38.15
N ARG A 726 -42.57 -10.29 -39.17
CA ARG A 726 -41.16 -10.62 -39.40
C ARG A 726 -40.26 -10.06 -38.30
N ASP A 727 -40.53 -8.85 -37.83
CA ASP A 727 -39.74 -8.19 -36.81
C ASP A 727 -40.01 -8.82 -35.43
N LEU A 728 -41.27 -9.13 -35.13
CA LEU A 728 -41.65 -9.86 -33.91
C LEU A 728 -41.00 -11.26 -33.85
N SER A 729 -40.96 -11.98 -34.97
CA SER A 729 -40.34 -13.32 -35.01
C SER A 729 -38.82 -13.26 -34.82
N LYS A 730 -38.14 -12.28 -35.43
CA LYS A 730 -36.69 -12.05 -35.21
C LYS A 730 -36.40 -11.69 -33.75
N ALA A 731 -37.22 -10.85 -33.15
CA ALA A 731 -37.13 -10.43 -31.76
C ALA A 731 -37.17 -11.61 -30.79
N VAL A 732 -38.19 -12.46 -30.94
CA VAL A 732 -38.41 -13.62 -30.08
C VAL A 732 -37.28 -14.64 -30.22
N ASN A 733 -36.76 -14.86 -31.44
CA ASN A 733 -35.62 -15.77 -31.62
C ASN A 733 -34.34 -15.25 -30.94
N LYS A 734 -34.10 -13.94 -30.97
CA LYS A 734 -32.94 -13.31 -30.31
C LYS A 734 -33.05 -13.39 -28.78
N ILE A 735 -34.27 -13.18 -28.28
CA ILE A 735 -34.65 -13.36 -26.88
C ILE A 735 -34.38 -14.80 -26.41
N ILE A 736 -34.79 -15.80 -27.20
CA ILE A 736 -34.56 -17.22 -26.89
C ILE A 736 -33.07 -17.50 -26.82
N GLN A 737 -32.29 -17.05 -27.80
CA GLN A 737 -30.82 -17.22 -27.81
C GLN A 737 -30.16 -16.65 -26.55
N GLN A 738 -30.61 -15.48 -26.08
CA GLN A 738 -30.05 -14.85 -24.88
C GLN A 738 -30.44 -15.58 -23.59
N LEU A 739 -31.69 -16.01 -23.44
CA LEU A 739 -32.09 -16.81 -22.28
C LEU A 739 -31.41 -18.18 -22.26
N THR A 740 -31.19 -18.79 -23.43
CA THR A 740 -30.40 -20.01 -23.55
C THR A 740 -28.95 -19.76 -23.11
N PHE A 741 -28.34 -18.65 -23.53
CA PHE A 741 -27.01 -18.24 -23.07
C PHE A 741 -26.94 -18.09 -21.54
N TYR A 742 -27.89 -17.38 -20.93
CA TYR A 742 -27.96 -17.25 -19.46
C TYR A 742 -28.19 -18.62 -18.77
N GLY A 743 -28.98 -19.51 -19.36
CA GLY A 743 -29.17 -20.87 -18.87
C GLY A 743 -27.89 -21.73 -18.93
N THR A 744 -27.12 -21.62 -20.02
CA THR A 744 -25.83 -22.31 -20.16
C THR A 744 -24.81 -21.79 -19.15
N LEU A 745 -24.67 -20.47 -19.06
CA LEU A 745 -23.78 -19.81 -18.12
C LEU A 745 -24.11 -20.19 -16.66
N PHE A 746 -25.41 -20.23 -16.32
CA PHE A 746 -25.89 -20.66 -15.02
C PHE A 746 -25.58 -22.14 -14.73
N SER A 747 -25.72 -23.02 -15.72
CA SER A 747 -25.43 -24.46 -15.57
C SER A 747 -23.94 -24.72 -15.34
N GLU A 748 -23.07 -23.93 -15.97
CA GLU A 748 -21.61 -24.02 -15.76
C GLU A 748 -21.18 -23.47 -14.39
N LEU A 749 -21.73 -22.33 -13.97
CA LEU A 749 -21.53 -21.77 -12.63
C LEU A 749 -21.95 -22.77 -11.53
N THR A 750 -23.09 -23.43 -11.73
CA THR A 750 -23.62 -24.49 -10.85
C THR A 750 -22.69 -25.71 -10.77
N ARG A 751 -22.00 -26.04 -11.88
CA ARG A 751 -21.06 -27.17 -11.95
C ARG A 751 -19.73 -26.86 -11.26
N GLU A 752 -19.26 -25.62 -11.37
CA GLU A 752 -17.98 -25.18 -10.79
C GLU A 752 -18.09 -24.84 -9.30
N HIS A 753 -19.28 -24.46 -8.83
CA HIS A 753 -19.56 -24.07 -7.43
C HIS A 753 -20.80 -24.77 -6.85
N PRO A 754 -20.76 -26.12 -6.69
CA PRO A 754 -21.91 -26.89 -6.22
C PRO A 754 -22.40 -26.47 -4.82
N GLU A 755 -21.51 -25.99 -3.96
CA GLU A 755 -21.81 -25.49 -2.61
C GLU A 755 -22.70 -24.24 -2.57
N VAL A 756 -22.79 -23.50 -3.68
CA VAL A 756 -23.57 -22.26 -3.78
C VAL A 756 -25.01 -22.52 -4.26
N THR A 757 -25.29 -23.74 -4.75
CA THR A 757 -26.56 -24.11 -5.40
C THR A 757 -27.75 -24.26 -4.45
N SER A 758 -27.52 -24.32 -3.13
CA SER A 758 -28.56 -24.33 -2.10
C SER A 758 -29.14 -22.95 -1.80
N ASN A 759 -28.62 -21.90 -2.43
CA ASN A 759 -29.02 -20.52 -2.18
C ASN A 759 -30.30 -20.15 -2.95
N GLU A 760 -31.31 -19.62 -2.25
CA GLU A 760 -32.63 -19.27 -2.82
C GLU A 760 -32.55 -18.33 -4.04
N LEU A 761 -31.50 -17.50 -4.09
CA LEU A 761 -31.23 -16.59 -5.20
C LEU A 761 -30.96 -17.34 -6.52
N TYR A 762 -30.27 -18.49 -6.44
CA TYR A 762 -29.99 -19.34 -7.60
C TYR A 762 -31.24 -20.09 -8.06
N ALA A 763 -32.07 -20.57 -7.14
CA ALA A 763 -33.36 -21.18 -7.46
C ALA A 763 -34.32 -20.16 -8.10
N SER A 764 -34.32 -18.93 -7.62
CA SER A 764 -35.13 -17.83 -8.18
C SER A 764 -34.65 -17.43 -9.58
N LEU A 765 -33.34 -17.32 -9.80
CA LEU A 765 -32.77 -17.02 -11.11
C LEU A 765 -33.11 -18.10 -12.14
N ARG A 766 -32.90 -19.38 -11.78
CA ARG A 766 -33.25 -20.52 -12.64
C ARG A 766 -34.73 -20.53 -13.01
N THR A 767 -35.59 -20.38 -12.00
CA THR A 767 -37.05 -20.33 -12.19
C THR A 767 -37.46 -19.24 -13.17
N ASN A 768 -36.83 -18.06 -13.08
CA ASN A 768 -37.15 -16.95 -13.97
C ASN A 768 -36.60 -17.14 -15.39
N ILE A 769 -35.41 -17.73 -15.55
CA ILE A 769 -34.87 -18.12 -16.87
C ILE A 769 -35.81 -19.14 -17.55
N ASP A 770 -36.23 -20.17 -16.84
CA ASP A 770 -37.12 -21.22 -17.36
C ASP A 770 -38.51 -20.67 -17.73
N GLN A 771 -39.08 -19.81 -16.87
CA GLN A 771 -40.35 -19.12 -17.16
C GLN A 771 -40.23 -18.16 -18.34
N GLY A 772 -39.09 -17.47 -18.48
CA GLY A 772 -38.78 -16.67 -19.65
C GLY A 772 -38.74 -17.52 -20.93
N LEU A 773 -38.04 -18.65 -20.92
CA LEU A 773 -37.92 -19.52 -22.08
C LEU A 773 -39.29 -20.06 -22.53
N ARG A 774 -40.14 -20.46 -21.57
CA ARG A 774 -41.51 -20.89 -21.84
C ARG A 774 -42.34 -19.76 -22.46
N LEU A 775 -42.32 -18.56 -21.88
CA LEU A 775 -43.04 -17.40 -22.41
C LEU A 775 -42.56 -17.03 -23.83
N ALA A 776 -41.26 -17.13 -24.11
CA ALA A 776 -40.72 -16.86 -25.44
C ALA A 776 -41.17 -17.91 -26.47
N GLN A 777 -41.27 -19.18 -26.08
CA GLN A 777 -41.82 -20.25 -26.93
C GLN A 777 -43.32 -20.05 -27.20
N GLU A 778 -44.11 -19.75 -26.16
CA GLU A 778 -45.54 -19.43 -26.31
C GLU A 778 -45.75 -18.21 -27.21
N THR A 779 -44.91 -17.18 -27.07
CA THR A 779 -44.95 -16.00 -27.96
C THR A 779 -44.67 -16.38 -29.40
N ARG A 780 -43.71 -17.29 -29.64
CA ARG A 780 -43.40 -17.79 -30.99
C ARG A 780 -44.58 -18.54 -31.60
N GLU A 781 -45.30 -19.34 -30.81
CA GLU A 781 -46.50 -20.06 -31.24
C GLU A 781 -47.66 -19.10 -31.53
N LEU A 782 -47.87 -18.09 -30.69
CA LEU A 782 -48.88 -17.05 -30.92
C LEU A 782 -48.61 -16.24 -32.19
N ILE A 783 -47.33 -15.93 -32.48
CA ILE A 783 -46.93 -15.29 -33.75
C ILE A 783 -47.24 -16.20 -34.95
N ALA A 784 -47.01 -17.51 -34.83
CA ALA A 784 -47.32 -18.48 -35.89
C ALA A 784 -48.83 -18.62 -36.12
N GLN A 785 -49.64 -18.45 -35.07
CA GLN A 785 -51.11 -18.43 -35.12
C GLN A 785 -51.70 -17.08 -35.53
N ASN A 786 -50.87 -16.08 -35.88
CA ASN A 786 -51.28 -14.69 -36.16
C ASN A 786 -52.02 -14.00 -34.99
N ASN A 787 -51.80 -14.43 -33.74
CA ASN A 787 -52.40 -13.83 -32.55
C ASN A 787 -51.50 -12.75 -31.94
N PHE A 788 -51.38 -11.63 -32.65
CA PHE A 788 -50.37 -10.60 -32.38
C PHE A 788 -50.60 -9.81 -31.09
N GLU A 789 -51.84 -9.59 -30.67
CA GLU A 789 -52.12 -8.85 -29.44
C GLU A 789 -51.69 -9.65 -28.21
N LYS A 790 -51.99 -10.95 -28.15
CA LYS A 790 -51.46 -11.81 -27.07
C LYS A 790 -49.94 -11.96 -27.13
N ALA A 791 -49.35 -12.00 -28.34
CA ALA A 791 -47.90 -12.04 -28.48
C ALA A 791 -47.24 -10.75 -27.94
N LYS A 792 -47.85 -9.58 -28.14
CA LYS A 792 -47.38 -8.32 -27.55
C LYS A 792 -47.49 -8.31 -26.03
N ASP A 793 -48.60 -8.82 -25.47
CA ASP A 793 -48.76 -8.94 -24.02
C ASP A 793 -47.68 -9.82 -23.40
N ASN A 794 -47.36 -10.95 -24.05
CA ASN A 794 -46.27 -11.83 -23.61
C ASN A 794 -44.90 -11.14 -23.70
N ILE A 795 -44.64 -10.31 -24.73
CA ILE A 795 -43.41 -9.50 -24.84
C ILE A 795 -43.33 -8.46 -23.70
N GLY A 796 -44.46 -7.86 -23.31
CA GLY A 796 -44.53 -6.96 -22.14
C GLY A 796 -44.15 -7.66 -20.84
N GLN A 797 -44.69 -8.88 -20.60
CA GLN A 797 -44.31 -9.71 -19.45
C GLN A 797 -42.84 -10.14 -19.52
N PHE A 798 -42.32 -10.36 -20.73
CA PHE A 798 -40.94 -10.72 -20.97
C PHE A 798 -39.96 -9.63 -20.52
N ARG A 799 -40.30 -8.35 -20.79
CA ARG A 799 -39.50 -7.19 -20.34
C ARG A 799 -39.35 -7.16 -18.82
N GLY A 800 -40.45 -7.34 -18.08
CA GLY A 800 -40.41 -7.35 -16.61
C GLY A 800 -39.56 -8.50 -16.06
N ARG A 801 -39.63 -9.68 -16.70
CA ARG A 801 -38.84 -10.85 -16.29
C ARG A 801 -37.36 -10.73 -16.63
N LEU A 802 -37.00 -10.20 -17.80
CA LEU A 802 -35.61 -9.95 -18.16
C LEU A 802 -34.96 -8.96 -17.18
N GLN A 803 -35.68 -7.89 -16.84
CA GLN A 803 -35.22 -6.91 -15.85
C GLN A 803 -35.00 -7.56 -14.48
N TYR A 804 -35.92 -8.42 -14.05
CA TYR A 804 -35.78 -9.15 -12.79
C TYR A 804 -34.64 -10.20 -12.81
N ILE A 805 -34.44 -10.92 -13.92
CA ILE A 805 -33.31 -11.84 -14.13
C ILE A 805 -31.98 -11.07 -14.06
N GLN A 806 -31.92 -9.88 -14.66
CA GLN A 806 -30.75 -9.01 -14.59
C GLN A 806 -30.47 -8.53 -13.17
N GLU A 807 -31.48 -8.07 -12.45
CA GLU A 807 -31.33 -7.66 -11.04
C GLU A 807 -30.85 -8.81 -10.15
N LEU A 808 -31.36 -10.03 -10.35
CA LEU A 808 -30.90 -11.21 -9.64
C LEU A 808 -29.45 -11.56 -10.01
N TYR A 809 -29.10 -11.53 -11.29
CA TYR A 809 -27.75 -11.83 -11.76
C TYR A 809 -26.71 -10.82 -11.24
N ASP A 810 -27.04 -9.52 -11.25
CA ASP A 810 -26.19 -8.47 -10.68
C ASP A 810 -26.01 -8.63 -9.17
N ARG A 811 -27.05 -9.08 -8.44
CA ARG A 811 -26.93 -9.38 -7.01
C ARG A 811 -26.01 -10.58 -6.74
N ILE A 812 -26.09 -11.64 -7.56
CA ILE A 812 -25.21 -12.81 -7.45
C ILE A 812 -23.75 -12.40 -7.69
N LEU A 813 -23.47 -11.65 -8.77
CA LEU A 813 -22.12 -11.22 -9.11
C LEU A 813 -21.49 -10.28 -8.08
N ASN A 814 -22.31 -9.46 -7.41
CA ASN A 814 -21.86 -8.56 -6.36
C ASN A 814 -21.76 -9.24 -4.98
N GLY A 815 -21.99 -10.56 -4.88
CA GLY A 815 -21.93 -11.30 -3.62
C GLY A 815 -23.01 -10.91 -2.61
N ILE A 816 -24.12 -10.34 -3.08
CA ILE A 816 -25.22 -9.85 -2.24
C ILE A 816 -26.21 -10.99 -2.02
N ALA A 817 -26.23 -11.56 -0.82
CA ALA A 817 -27.33 -12.45 -0.39
C ALA A 817 -28.65 -11.67 -0.33
N LEU A 818 -29.77 -12.30 -0.65
CA LEU A 818 -31.10 -11.71 -0.36
C LEU A 818 -31.20 -11.52 1.16
N PRO A 819 -31.55 -10.32 1.65
CA PRO A 819 -31.90 -10.15 3.04
C PRO A 819 -33.21 -10.90 3.28
N GLU A 820 -33.27 -11.77 4.28
CA GLU A 820 -34.49 -11.80 5.09
C GLU A 820 -34.72 -10.37 5.57
N ALA A 821 -35.77 -9.74 5.07
CA ALA A 821 -35.92 -8.30 5.04
C ALA A 821 -35.79 -7.66 6.42
N TRP A 822 -34.68 -6.96 6.64
CA TRP A 822 -34.65 -5.82 7.54
C TRP A 822 -34.59 -4.54 6.70
N ASN A 823 -35.75 -3.86 6.59
CA ASN A 823 -35.92 -2.60 5.87
C ASN A 823 -35.50 -1.36 6.70
N GLY A 824 -34.76 -1.56 7.79
CA GLY A 824 -34.34 -0.47 8.67
C GLY A 824 -33.10 0.27 8.14
N ASN A 825 -32.89 1.48 8.65
CA ASN A 825 -31.74 2.29 8.32
C ASN A 825 -30.50 1.76 9.07
N VAL A 826 -29.43 1.39 8.35
CA VAL A 826 -28.17 0.88 8.95
C VAL A 826 -27.63 1.79 10.06
N ALA A 827 -27.83 3.11 9.95
CA ALA A 827 -27.45 4.06 10.99
C ALA A 827 -28.17 3.83 12.34
N ASP A 828 -29.41 3.32 12.30
CA ASP A 828 -30.18 3.00 13.51
C ASP A 828 -29.60 1.75 14.21
N LEU A 829 -29.16 0.74 13.45
CA LEU A 829 -28.47 -0.43 14.01
C LEU A 829 -27.10 -0.07 14.59
N GLU A 830 -26.35 0.79 13.90
CA GLU A 830 -25.07 1.30 14.40
C GLU A 830 -25.25 2.07 15.71
N GLU A 831 -26.27 2.91 15.79
CA GLU A 831 -26.58 3.69 16.99
C GLU A 831 -27.11 2.80 18.13
N GLU A 832 -27.99 1.84 17.84
CA GLU A 832 -28.51 0.87 18.82
C GLU A 832 -27.38 -0.01 19.37
N LEU A 833 -26.45 -0.48 18.52
CA LEU A 833 -25.29 -1.24 18.95
C LEU A 833 -24.32 -0.38 19.79
N ARG A 834 -24.13 0.90 19.40
CA ARG A 834 -23.31 1.86 20.16
C ARG A 834 -23.89 2.09 21.56
N ILE A 835 -25.21 2.27 21.68
CA ILE A 835 -25.90 2.43 22.96
C ILE A 835 -25.73 1.18 23.83
N ASN A 836 -25.95 -0.01 23.27
CA ASN A 836 -25.78 -1.28 23.98
C ASN A 836 -24.33 -1.50 24.45
N TRP A 837 -23.34 -1.14 23.63
CA TRP A 837 -21.92 -1.21 24.00
C TRP A 837 -21.57 -0.25 25.17
N GLN A 838 -22.10 0.98 25.13
CA GLN A 838 -21.96 1.93 26.24
C GLN A 838 -22.67 1.43 27.51
N GLY A 839 -23.80 0.75 27.36
CA GLY A 839 -24.51 0.05 28.43
C GLY A 839 -23.64 -1.01 29.10
N LEU A 840 -23.03 -1.90 28.32
CA LEU A 840 -22.11 -2.93 28.85
C LEU A 840 -20.92 -2.31 29.60
N GLY A 841 -20.30 -1.27 29.05
CA GLY A 841 -19.21 -0.55 29.73
C GLY A 841 -19.63 0.11 31.05
N SER A 842 -20.92 0.42 31.19
CA SER A 842 -21.49 0.96 32.44
C SER A 842 -21.79 -0.13 33.45
N VAL A 843 -22.31 -1.28 33.01
CA VAL A 843 -22.52 -2.47 33.88
C VAL A 843 -21.19 -3.02 34.39
N LYS A 844 -20.16 -3.08 33.55
CA LYS A 844 -18.81 -3.51 33.95
C LYS A 844 -18.19 -2.61 35.02
N ARG A 845 -18.40 -1.29 34.90
CA ARG A 845 -18.02 -0.31 35.94
C ARG A 845 -18.80 -0.54 37.23
N LEU A 846 -20.11 -0.75 37.15
CA LEU A 846 -20.93 -1.06 38.32
C LEU A 846 -20.48 -2.35 39.03
N ILE A 847 -20.18 -3.43 38.29
CA ILE A 847 -19.63 -4.67 38.88
C ILE A 847 -18.33 -4.38 39.64
N THR A 848 -17.46 -3.56 39.05
CA THR A 848 -16.18 -3.16 39.66
C THR A 848 -16.40 -2.33 40.93
N ASP A 849 -17.29 -1.35 40.88
CA ASP A 849 -17.63 -0.49 42.03
C ASP A 849 -18.25 -1.31 43.17
N LEU A 850 -19.11 -2.27 42.84
CA LEU A 850 -19.72 -3.19 43.79
C LEU A 850 -18.68 -4.10 44.46
N ARG A 851 -17.72 -4.65 43.69
CA ARG A 851 -16.56 -5.39 44.23
C ARG A 851 -15.69 -4.55 45.15
N ASN A 852 -15.44 -3.30 44.78
CA ASN A 852 -14.64 -2.39 45.60
C ASN A 852 -15.35 -1.99 46.90
N LYS A 853 -16.68 -1.85 46.87
CA LYS A 853 -17.47 -1.40 48.01
C LYS A 853 -17.79 -2.52 49.01
N TYR A 854 -17.91 -3.77 48.56
CA TYR A 854 -18.35 -4.89 49.38
C TYR A 854 -17.34 -6.06 49.28
N ARG A 855 -16.56 -6.26 50.34
CA ARG A 855 -15.41 -7.19 50.37
C ARG A 855 -15.75 -8.66 50.08
N ASP A 856 -16.98 -9.07 50.39
CA ASP A 856 -17.46 -10.46 50.24
C ASP A 856 -18.53 -10.63 49.15
N ILE A 857 -18.65 -9.66 48.24
CA ILE A 857 -19.76 -9.64 47.26
C ILE A 857 -19.73 -10.81 46.28
N ASP A 858 -18.54 -11.31 45.92
CA ASP A 858 -18.39 -12.46 45.02
C ASP A 858 -18.88 -13.77 45.67
N SER A 859 -19.06 -13.80 47.00
CA SER A 859 -19.66 -14.91 47.74
C SER A 859 -21.20 -14.86 47.74
N ASN A 860 -21.82 -13.74 47.33
CA ASN A 860 -23.27 -13.61 47.25
C ASN A 860 -23.82 -14.36 46.01
N PRO A 861 -24.73 -15.34 46.18
CA PRO A 861 -25.25 -16.15 45.06
C PRO A 861 -25.95 -15.33 43.96
N SER A 862 -26.65 -14.26 44.33
CA SER A 862 -27.35 -13.38 43.39
C SER A 862 -26.36 -12.53 42.58
N PHE A 863 -25.31 -12.03 43.22
CA PHE A 863 -24.25 -11.31 42.53
C PHE A 863 -23.47 -12.22 41.57
N LYS A 864 -23.14 -13.45 42.00
CA LYS A 864 -22.48 -14.45 41.14
C LYS A 864 -23.34 -14.83 39.93
N THR A 865 -24.66 -14.93 40.11
CA THR A 865 -25.60 -15.19 39.01
C THR A 865 -25.65 -14.00 38.05
N PHE A 866 -25.66 -12.78 38.58
CA PHE A 866 -25.61 -11.54 37.79
C PHE A 866 -24.33 -11.42 36.96
N THR A 867 -23.15 -11.67 37.55
CA THR A 867 -21.88 -11.62 36.82
C THR A 867 -21.81 -12.72 35.75
N ARG A 868 -22.33 -13.92 36.05
CA ARG A 868 -22.37 -15.01 35.06
C ARG A 868 -23.25 -14.66 33.86
N LEU A 869 -24.46 -14.14 34.10
CA LEU A 869 -25.37 -13.72 33.04
C LEU A 869 -24.74 -12.60 32.17
N PHE A 870 -23.97 -11.70 32.78
CA PHE A 870 -23.28 -10.64 32.07
C PHE A 870 -22.08 -11.15 31.25
N ASP A 871 -21.15 -11.88 31.88
CA ASP A 871 -19.88 -12.32 31.29
C ASP A 871 -20.08 -13.44 30.26
N ASP A 872 -21.00 -14.39 30.50
CA ASP A 872 -21.17 -15.56 29.66
C ASP A 872 -22.22 -15.37 28.55
N GLU A 873 -23.20 -14.46 28.74
CA GLU A 873 -24.31 -14.30 27.80
C GLU A 873 -24.36 -12.91 27.14
N ALA A 874 -24.42 -11.84 27.93
CA ALA A 874 -24.62 -10.49 27.38
C ALA A 874 -23.38 -9.93 26.65
N GLU A 875 -22.19 -9.98 27.25
CA GLU A 875 -20.96 -9.44 26.64
C GLU A 875 -20.57 -10.17 25.34
N PRO A 876 -20.61 -11.52 25.25
CA PRO A 876 -20.31 -12.24 24.01
C PRO A 876 -21.31 -11.95 22.89
N LYS A 877 -22.61 -11.81 23.20
CA LYS A 877 -23.64 -11.51 22.20
C LYS A 877 -23.47 -10.12 21.58
N VAL A 878 -23.15 -9.09 22.37
CA VAL A 878 -22.87 -7.75 21.83
C VAL A 878 -21.56 -7.74 21.02
N ARG A 879 -20.50 -8.42 21.48
CA ARG A 879 -19.26 -8.58 20.70
C ARG A 879 -19.52 -9.24 19.36
N ARG A 880 -20.30 -10.33 19.35
CA ARG A 880 -20.66 -11.04 18.12
C ARG A 880 -21.50 -10.16 17.18
N ALA A 881 -22.47 -9.40 17.70
CA ALA A 881 -23.25 -8.45 16.90
C ALA A 881 -22.36 -7.38 16.25
N ARG A 882 -21.31 -6.91 16.93
CA ARG A 882 -20.33 -5.98 16.37
C ARG A 882 -19.49 -6.59 15.24
N ASP A 883 -19.03 -7.82 15.41
CA ASP A 883 -18.26 -8.53 14.38
C ASP A 883 -19.14 -8.76 13.14
N LEU A 884 -20.39 -9.19 13.34
CA LEU A 884 -21.37 -9.39 12.27
C LEU A 884 -21.73 -8.09 11.53
N LEU A 885 -21.73 -6.95 12.24
CA LEU A 885 -21.93 -5.64 11.64
C LEU A 885 -20.75 -5.26 10.72
N ALA A 886 -19.51 -5.54 11.14
CA ALA A 886 -18.32 -5.36 10.29
C ALA A 886 -18.33 -6.29 9.06
N GLU A 887 -18.90 -7.48 9.20
CA GLU A 887 -19.16 -8.44 8.10
C GLU A 887 -20.37 -8.06 7.22
N LYS A 888 -21.11 -6.96 7.53
CA LYS A 888 -22.34 -6.51 6.84
C LYS A 888 -23.50 -7.52 6.88
N ARG A 889 -23.61 -8.33 7.94
CA ARG A 889 -24.64 -9.36 8.15
C ARG A 889 -25.82 -8.85 8.99
N TYR A 890 -26.52 -7.83 8.49
CA TYR A 890 -27.46 -7.02 9.29
C TYR A 890 -28.65 -7.78 9.92
N ALA A 891 -29.21 -8.79 9.24
CA ALA A 891 -30.30 -9.60 9.80
C ALA A 891 -29.85 -10.38 11.05
N GLU A 892 -28.62 -10.87 11.04
CA GLU A 892 -28.05 -11.56 12.20
C GLU A 892 -27.71 -10.59 13.32
N VAL A 893 -27.19 -9.40 13.01
CA VAL A 893 -26.99 -8.32 14.00
C VAL A 893 -28.32 -8.04 14.72
N ARG A 894 -29.42 -7.91 13.98
CA ARG A 894 -30.75 -7.68 14.56
C ARG A 894 -31.19 -8.82 15.48
N LYS A 895 -31.01 -10.07 15.06
CA LYS A 895 -31.30 -11.24 15.90
C LYS A 895 -30.54 -11.21 17.23
N TYR A 896 -29.24 -10.87 17.20
CA TYR A 896 -28.45 -10.75 18.43
C TYR A 896 -28.87 -9.57 19.32
N LEU A 897 -29.32 -8.46 18.73
CA LEU A 897 -29.85 -7.32 19.47
C LEU A 897 -31.22 -7.63 20.11
N ASP A 898 -32.12 -8.30 19.39
CA ASP A 898 -33.42 -8.71 19.93
C ASP A 898 -33.24 -9.73 21.08
N ASP A 899 -32.25 -10.62 20.97
CA ASP A 899 -31.84 -11.56 22.03
C ASP A 899 -31.30 -10.87 23.30
N LEU A 900 -30.79 -9.65 23.19
CA LEU A 900 -30.22 -8.90 24.31
C LEU A 900 -31.28 -8.19 25.16
N VAL A 901 -32.43 -7.85 24.57
CA VAL A 901 -33.56 -7.20 25.28
C VAL A 901 -33.99 -8.02 26.52
N PRO A 902 -34.32 -9.32 26.42
CA PRO A 902 -34.70 -10.11 27.59
C PRO A 902 -33.53 -10.29 28.57
N LEU A 903 -32.29 -10.32 28.10
CA LEU A 903 -31.10 -10.42 28.97
C LEU A 903 -30.90 -9.14 29.80
N PHE A 904 -31.09 -7.97 29.21
CA PHE A 904 -31.03 -6.70 29.94
C PHE A 904 -32.18 -6.55 30.94
N ASP A 905 -33.38 -7.03 30.61
CA ASP A 905 -34.50 -7.08 31.56
C ASP A 905 -34.21 -8.03 32.74
N GLN A 906 -33.57 -9.18 32.49
CA GLN A 906 -33.12 -10.09 33.53
C GLN A 906 -32.01 -9.47 34.39
N LEU A 907 -30.97 -8.88 33.78
CA LEU A 907 -29.90 -8.19 34.49
C LEU A 907 -30.47 -7.06 35.38
N ASN A 908 -31.44 -6.32 34.88
CA ASN A 908 -32.10 -5.27 35.64
C ASN A 908 -32.90 -5.84 36.83
N THR A 909 -33.63 -6.94 36.62
CA THR A 909 -34.37 -7.62 37.70
C THR A 909 -33.41 -8.14 38.77
N PHE A 910 -32.30 -8.76 38.38
CA PHE A 910 -31.27 -9.23 39.31
C PHE A 910 -30.63 -8.07 40.08
N TYR A 911 -30.34 -6.96 39.40
CA TYR A 911 -29.82 -5.76 40.05
C TYR A 911 -30.80 -5.22 41.10
N GLU A 912 -32.10 -5.13 40.79
CA GLU A 912 -33.12 -4.66 41.74
C GLU A 912 -33.26 -5.59 42.96
N MET A 913 -33.25 -6.91 42.73
CA MET A 913 -33.26 -7.90 43.81
C MET A 913 -32.02 -7.77 44.70
N PHE A 914 -30.85 -7.65 44.07
CA PHE A 914 -29.58 -7.51 44.75
C PHE A 914 -29.52 -6.21 45.57
N MET A 915 -29.93 -5.07 44.98
CA MET A 915 -29.94 -3.77 45.65
C MET A 915 -30.91 -3.73 46.82
N LYS A 916 -32.08 -4.38 46.72
CA LYS A 916 -33.02 -4.53 47.84
C LYS A 916 -32.45 -5.41 48.96
N GLN A 917 -31.67 -6.43 48.62
CA GLN A 917 -31.03 -7.31 49.60
C GLN A 917 -29.95 -6.58 50.41
N ILE A 918 -29.11 -5.77 49.74
CA ILE A 918 -28.03 -5.02 50.41
C ILE A 918 -28.49 -3.68 51.01
N ASN A 919 -29.61 -3.13 50.52
CA ASN A 919 -30.19 -1.89 51.01
C ASN A 919 -31.73 -1.96 50.91
N PRO A 920 -32.43 -2.38 52.00
CA PRO A 920 -33.88 -2.53 52.02
C PRO A 920 -34.66 -1.25 51.69
N ARG A 921 -34.02 -0.07 51.80
CA ARG A 921 -34.61 1.23 51.46
C ARG A 921 -34.39 1.63 49.99
N HIS A 922 -33.80 0.76 49.16
CA HIS A 922 -33.63 1.03 47.73
C HIS A 922 -34.99 1.12 47.04
N THR A 923 -35.29 2.31 46.51
CA THR A 923 -36.50 2.59 45.75
C THR A 923 -36.20 2.66 44.25
N PRO A 924 -37.15 2.31 43.36
CA PRO A 924 -36.95 2.35 41.90
C PRO A 924 -36.53 3.73 41.35
N SER A 925 -36.73 4.81 42.09
CA SER A 925 -36.27 6.16 41.72
C SER A 925 -34.74 6.32 41.76
N ASN A 926 -34.03 5.47 42.52
CA ASN A 926 -32.57 5.46 42.66
C ASN A 926 -31.83 4.63 41.59
N ARG A 927 -32.50 4.31 40.48
CA ARG A 927 -31.91 3.59 39.36
C ARG A 927 -30.72 4.36 38.75
N PRO A 928 -29.58 3.70 38.49
CA PRO A 928 -28.52 4.32 37.73
C PRO A 928 -29.02 4.67 36.30
N PRO A 929 -28.47 5.73 35.67
CA PRO A 929 -29.04 6.34 34.45
C PRO A 929 -29.20 5.38 33.27
N PHE A 930 -28.39 4.32 33.18
CA PHE A 930 -28.42 3.35 32.09
C PHE A 930 -29.63 2.40 32.14
N VAL A 931 -30.33 2.29 33.27
CA VAL A 931 -31.57 1.50 33.41
C VAL A 931 -32.79 2.27 32.90
N LYS A 932 -32.69 3.60 32.73
CA LYS A 932 -33.83 4.47 32.36
C LYS A 932 -34.05 4.63 30.85
N LYS A 933 -33.04 4.34 30.02
CA LYS A 933 -33.20 4.32 28.56
C LYS A 933 -33.49 2.90 28.10
N LYS A 934 -34.78 2.55 28.11
CA LYS A 934 -35.31 1.41 27.36
C LYS A 934 -35.67 1.88 25.96
#